data_AF-A0A3M1WU49-F1
#
_entry.id   AF-A0A3M1WU49-F1
#
_cell.length_a   1.000
_cell.length_b   1.000
_cell.length_c   1.000
_cell.angle_alpha   90.00
_cell.angle_beta   90.00
_cell.angle_gamma   90.00
#
_symmetry.space_group_name_H-M   'P 1'
#
loop_
_entity.id
_entity.type
_entity.pdbx_description
1 polymer ?
#
loop_
_entity_poly.entity_id
_entity_poly.type
_entity_poly.pdbx_seq_one_letter_code
_entity_poly.pdbx_strand_id
1 'polypeptide(L)'
;MKRVIVVLFVLSALSQGLIAWSRPKAAGRRIDSFGALGQQRKSRPRRVRPKPAPPATPLPPPEQFGPAGPFIRVALAMDVPSAAITCDGDIGRLEEEGQKPIRLARAEVHLEPAPSPEGPSRVYRIRVAVVRDPGHAEWLKQRLQAQFRQPVTVKLSDDGKDRLLYIGEFQSERDAFPLARRLKWAGYRDITLVDEMAPPKPILVAREASGAVLFQAPRQIVLAPMDERHAPLRFNGRTYRGRFVVRLNQHGRLLVMNELPLEEYLWSVVPQALNPTAFPALEALKAQAVAARTYAVWKKLNAMDVDGYDVVARSPFQTYTGMEAEHPLSTRAVNETRGLIVTYDGQPIEAVYTATCGGRTEDAQAVFGRARPYLRSVLCAPERQWLEAHTLITERPVVPQRGVALLQLVGLTLPGNVTMEFLDAPAMADEVASWLEAVARFMGRSAEAFEIPSDRLVQLSGLAQAIIERFYPPDYLDALFTPADVTYLLDYADGTVASPEARAALAALISDGILSPSLLRPSRVSDHLSRGQVLRALARLVERRGRMPIETGRVRLFRAHRLIIESEQGEARAYPVSASAFLFKRLGSECVPVNRLIIVGGERVWFHRNAAGEIDYVELEPNPQGAARDRYSPVSRWNVRRTPAELRERLSQQGIDVGEVIDVRVLERDAAQRVTRLEIIGSHGRKTLSRSQIRTALGVHETLFVVDRRYDPRGRIAAFIFTGRGWGHGVGLCQMGAYGLALEGASFSDILKTYYTGVKITRIY
;
A
#
# COMPACT_ATOMS: atom_id res chain seq x y z
N MET A 1 41.07 23.31 -10.93
CA MET A 1 42.23 24.07 -11.43
C MET A 1 43.50 23.42 -10.89
N LYS A 2 44.41 22.90 -11.74
CA LYS A 2 45.61 22.09 -11.37
C LYS A 2 45.26 20.74 -10.71
N ARG A 3 46.05 19.65 -10.75
CA ARG A 3 47.12 19.13 -11.65
C ARG A 3 47.05 17.59 -11.52
N VAL A 4 47.00 16.80 -12.60
CA VAL A 4 48.16 16.11 -13.24
C VAL A 4 49.12 15.42 -12.27
N ILE A 5 49.23 14.08 -12.37
CA ILE A 5 50.47 13.28 -12.29
C ILE A 5 50.20 11.87 -12.87
N VAL A 6 51.22 11.26 -13.47
CA VAL A 6 51.23 9.93 -14.12
C VAL A 6 52.41 9.13 -13.57
N VAL A 7 52.30 7.79 -13.47
CA VAL A 7 53.45 6.85 -13.46
C VAL A 7 52.98 5.42 -13.78
N LEU A 8 53.87 4.58 -14.32
CA LEU A 8 53.60 3.21 -14.81
C LEU A 8 54.08 2.12 -13.82
N PHE A 9 53.57 0.89 -13.95
CA PHE A 9 54.28 -0.42 -13.96
C PHE A 9 53.19 -1.50 -14.20
N VAL A 10 53.16 -2.48 -15.14
CA VAL A 10 54.08 -3.21 -16.06
C VAL A 10 54.30 -4.67 -15.62
N LEU A 11 53.81 -5.63 -16.46
CA LEU A 11 53.97 -7.10 -16.40
C LEU A 11 53.35 -7.79 -15.14
N SER A 12 52.87 -9.05 -15.13
CA SER A 12 52.50 -10.09 -16.14
C SER A 12 51.56 -11.12 -15.42
N ALA A 13 51.12 -12.30 -15.89
CA ALA A 13 51.44 -13.15 -17.05
C ALA A 13 50.24 -14.08 -17.47
N LEU A 14 50.57 -15.31 -17.93
CA LEU A 14 49.73 -16.47 -18.32
C LEU A 14 49.13 -17.20 -17.09
N SER A 15 48.19 -18.16 -17.18
CA SER A 15 47.60 -18.98 -18.28
C SER A 15 46.09 -19.19 -18.04
N GLN A 16 45.19 -19.22 -19.05
CA GLN A 16 44.90 -20.28 -20.03
C GLN A 16 44.70 -21.70 -19.45
N GLY A 17 43.51 -22.28 -19.69
CA GLY A 17 43.09 -23.60 -19.19
C GLY A 17 41.68 -24.01 -19.64
N LEU A 18 41.36 -23.88 -20.94
CA LEU A 18 40.09 -24.28 -21.53
C LEU A 18 40.01 -25.79 -21.76
N ILE A 19 39.01 -26.47 -21.19
CA ILE A 19 38.34 -27.63 -21.80
C ILE A 19 36.82 -27.43 -21.65
N ALA A 20 36.05 -27.83 -22.67
CA ALA A 20 34.63 -27.51 -22.78
C ALA A 20 33.80 -28.71 -23.26
N TRP A 21 32.47 -28.60 -23.14
CA TRP A 21 31.45 -29.43 -23.82
C TRP A 21 31.34 -30.90 -23.32
N SER A 22 30.24 -31.63 -23.53
CA SER A 22 28.95 -31.33 -24.20
C SER A 22 27.76 -32.02 -23.49
N ARG A 23 26.52 -31.70 -23.93
CA ARG A 23 25.30 -32.50 -23.68
C ARG A 23 24.96 -33.33 -24.92
N PRO A 24 24.32 -34.50 -24.74
CA PRO A 24 22.94 -34.69 -25.23
C PRO A 24 21.98 -34.97 -24.04
N LYS A 25 20.74 -34.44 -23.97
CA LYS A 25 19.53 -34.64 -24.81
C LYS A 25 18.93 -36.05 -24.69
N ALA A 26 17.59 -36.11 -24.65
CA ALA A 26 16.83 -37.26 -24.16
C ALA A 26 15.78 -37.79 -25.15
N ALA A 27 15.51 -39.10 -25.06
CA ALA A 27 14.28 -39.79 -25.43
C ALA A 27 14.24 -41.12 -24.64
N GLY A 28 13.10 -41.75 -24.32
CA GLY A 28 11.71 -41.34 -24.53
C GLY A 28 10.86 -42.40 -25.21
N ARG A 29 10.44 -43.45 -24.48
CA ARG A 29 9.39 -44.41 -24.90
C ARG A 29 8.74 -45.12 -23.70
N ARG A 30 7.51 -45.61 -23.89
CA ARG A 30 6.80 -46.54 -23.00
C ARG A 30 6.92 -47.97 -23.53
N ILE A 31 6.67 -48.97 -22.68
CA ILE A 31 5.75 -50.12 -22.89
C ILE A 31 5.65 -50.90 -21.55
N ASP A 32 4.63 -51.73 -21.40
CA ASP A 32 4.08 -52.17 -20.12
C ASP A 32 4.47 -53.59 -19.66
N SER A 33 4.17 -53.86 -18.37
CA SER A 33 3.58 -55.12 -17.85
C SER A 33 4.42 -56.19 -17.12
N PHE A 34 3.84 -56.63 -15.98
CA PHE A 34 3.97 -57.87 -15.19
C PHE A 34 5.29 -58.39 -14.59
N GLY A 35 5.14 -58.98 -13.38
CA GLY A 35 6.10 -59.85 -12.70
C GLY A 35 7.12 -59.16 -11.76
N ALA A 36 7.31 -59.49 -10.48
CA ALA A 36 6.55 -60.05 -9.36
C ALA A 36 7.58 -60.27 -8.21
N LEU A 37 7.13 -60.29 -6.95
CA LEU A 37 7.91 -60.60 -5.73
C LEU A 37 9.03 -59.60 -5.32
N GLY A 38 9.16 -59.36 -4.01
CA GLY A 38 10.13 -58.40 -3.44
C GLY A 38 9.58 -57.55 -2.29
N GLN A 39 9.04 -58.17 -1.22
CA GLN A 39 8.45 -57.42 -0.10
C GLN A 39 9.52 -56.76 0.80
N GLN A 40 9.70 -55.45 0.67
CA GLN A 40 10.15 -54.62 1.80
C GLN A 40 9.05 -53.64 2.22
N ARG A 41 8.64 -53.71 3.50
CA ARG A 41 7.58 -52.87 4.07
C ARG A 41 8.04 -51.41 4.24
N LYS A 42 8.00 -50.61 3.16
CA LYS A 42 8.06 -49.15 3.28
C LYS A 42 6.80 -48.64 3.99
N SER A 43 6.96 -48.05 5.17
CA SER A 43 5.87 -47.49 5.96
C SER A 43 5.24 -46.31 5.24
N ARG A 44 3.95 -46.42 4.87
CA ARG A 44 3.18 -45.27 4.39
C ARG A 44 3.11 -44.22 5.51
N PRO A 45 3.44 -42.94 5.27
CA PRO A 45 3.17 -41.89 6.25
C PRO A 45 1.66 -41.84 6.51
N ARG A 46 1.26 -41.92 7.78
CA ARG A 46 -0.15 -41.72 8.16
C ARG A 46 -0.57 -40.35 7.64
N ARG A 47 -1.60 -40.30 6.78
CA ARG A 47 -2.35 -39.05 6.52
C ARG A 47 -3.00 -38.64 7.84
N VAL A 48 -2.31 -37.78 8.59
CA VAL A 48 -2.90 -37.04 9.70
C VAL A 48 -3.99 -36.18 9.09
N ARG A 49 -5.26 -36.60 9.19
CA ARG A 49 -6.38 -35.69 8.96
C ARG A 49 -6.15 -34.51 9.91
N PRO A 50 -6.14 -33.25 9.44
CA PRO A 50 -6.03 -32.12 10.34
C PRO A 50 -7.16 -32.24 11.36
N LYS A 51 -6.82 -32.23 12.65
CA LYS A 51 -7.82 -32.27 13.72
C LYS A 51 -8.75 -31.07 13.47
N PRO A 52 -10.08 -31.26 13.42
CA PRO A 52 -10.99 -30.14 13.22
C PRO A 52 -10.71 -29.09 14.28
N ALA A 53 -10.89 -27.82 13.93
CA ALA A 53 -10.90 -26.76 14.93
C ALA A 53 -11.93 -27.13 16.01
N PRO A 54 -11.74 -26.72 17.28
CA PRO A 54 -12.84 -26.77 18.24
C PRO A 54 -14.05 -26.05 17.59
N PRO A 55 -15.27 -26.57 17.75
CA PRO A 55 -16.44 -25.91 17.17
C PRO A 55 -16.47 -24.47 17.68
N ALA A 56 -16.54 -23.51 16.75
CA ALA A 56 -16.75 -22.12 17.11
C ALA A 56 -18.06 -22.04 17.89
N THR A 57 -18.09 -21.24 18.95
CA THR A 57 -19.35 -20.90 19.63
C THR A 57 -20.30 -20.37 18.55
N PRO A 58 -21.49 -20.97 18.37
CA PRO A 58 -22.42 -20.50 17.36
C PRO A 58 -22.74 -19.03 17.63
N LEU A 59 -22.97 -18.26 16.55
CA LEU A 59 -23.43 -16.88 16.67
C LEU A 59 -24.61 -16.81 17.65
N PRO A 60 -24.57 -15.92 18.66
CA PRO A 60 -25.75 -15.56 19.41
C PRO A 60 -26.87 -15.17 18.44
N PRO A 61 -28.13 -15.60 18.67
CA PRO A 61 -29.25 -15.14 17.86
C PRO A 61 -29.32 -13.60 17.94
N PRO A 62 -29.72 -12.90 16.86
CA PRO A 62 -29.71 -11.42 16.82
C PRO A 62 -30.41 -10.76 18.00
N GLU A 63 -31.46 -11.39 18.51
CA GLU A 63 -32.23 -11.02 19.71
C GLU A 63 -31.39 -10.84 20.99
N GLN A 64 -30.21 -11.47 21.10
CA GLN A 64 -29.30 -11.28 22.24
C GLN A 64 -28.43 -10.02 22.13
N PHE A 65 -28.36 -9.40 20.96
CA PHE A 65 -27.76 -8.09 20.79
C PHE A 65 -28.87 -7.03 20.78
N GLY A 66 -29.07 -6.35 21.92
CA GLY A 66 -30.01 -5.22 22.00
C GLY A 66 -29.69 -4.12 20.96
N PRO A 67 -30.58 -3.15 20.74
CA PRO A 67 -30.51 -2.23 19.59
C PRO A 67 -29.23 -1.40 19.45
N ALA A 68 -28.42 -1.29 20.52
CA ALA A 68 -27.07 -0.72 20.49
C ALA A 68 -26.03 -1.54 19.69
N GLY A 69 -26.27 -2.84 19.49
CA GLY A 69 -25.27 -3.82 19.08
C GLY A 69 -24.44 -4.36 20.26
N PRO A 70 -23.49 -5.27 20.01
CA PRO A 70 -22.56 -5.74 21.04
C PRO A 70 -21.58 -4.65 21.48
N PHE A 71 -21.15 -4.71 22.73
CA PHE A 71 -19.98 -3.96 23.21
C PHE A 71 -18.68 -4.69 22.87
N ILE A 72 -17.61 -3.92 22.67
CA ILE A 72 -16.26 -4.42 22.42
C ILE A 72 -15.26 -3.84 23.42
N ARG A 73 -14.36 -4.69 23.94
CA ARG A 73 -13.25 -4.34 24.83
C ARG A 73 -11.95 -4.23 24.04
N VAL A 74 -11.42 -3.00 23.97
CA VAL A 74 -10.20 -2.65 23.24
C VAL A 74 -9.07 -2.41 24.23
N ALA A 75 -8.04 -3.27 24.25
CA ALA A 75 -6.84 -3.03 25.06
C ALA A 75 -6.05 -1.84 24.49
N LEU A 76 -5.96 -0.76 25.28
CA LEU A 76 -5.20 0.45 24.96
C LEU A 76 -3.76 0.36 25.49
N ALA A 77 -3.59 -0.15 26.71
CA ALA A 77 -2.30 -0.39 27.34
C ALA A 77 -2.31 -1.72 28.13
N MET A 78 -1.18 -2.41 28.14
CA MET A 78 -0.99 -3.71 28.77
C MET A 78 0.35 -3.71 29.52
N ASP A 79 0.41 -4.38 30.68
CA ASP A 79 1.61 -4.49 31.52
C ASP A 79 2.22 -3.15 31.98
N VAL A 80 1.38 -2.12 32.13
CA VAL A 80 1.81 -0.80 32.62
C VAL A 80 1.76 -0.72 34.17
N PRO A 81 2.68 0.03 34.81
CA PRO A 81 2.75 0.12 36.26
C PRO A 81 1.65 1.00 36.87
N SER A 82 1.17 2.01 36.13
CA SER A 82 0.11 2.92 36.53
C SER A 82 -0.60 3.49 35.30
N ALA A 83 -1.74 4.15 35.50
CA ALA A 83 -2.49 4.83 34.45
C ALA A 83 -3.14 6.11 35.01
N ALA A 84 -3.17 7.18 34.21
CA ALA A 84 -3.91 8.40 34.51
C ALA A 84 -5.10 8.52 33.55
N ILE A 85 -6.31 8.62 34.10
CA ILE A 85 -7.56 8.81 33.36
C ILE A 85 -8.06 10.22 33.64
N THR A 86 -8.29 11.01 32.59
CA THR A 86 -8.76 12.40 32.71
C THR A 86 -10.08 12.65 31.98
N CYS A 87 -10.76 13.75 32.28
CA CYS A 87 -11.84 14.33 31.46
C CYS A 87 -11.99 15.83 31.78
N ASP A 88 -12.77 16.56 31.00
CA ASP A 88 -12.99 17.99 31.21
C ASP A 88 -14.07 18.31 32.28
N GLY A 89 -14.62 17.28 32.94
CA GLY A 89 -15.76 17.36 33.87
C GLY A 89 -15.58 16.48 35.11
N ASP A 90 -16.58 15.66 35.42
CA ASP A 90 -16.53 14.67 36.51
C ASP A 90 -16.37 13.24 35.97
N ILE A 91 -15.49 12.47 36.61
CA ILE A 91 -15.30 11.04 36.38
C ILE A 91 -16.13 10.28 37.40
N GLY A 92 -16.96 9.34 36.93
CA GLY A 92 -17.73 8.44 37.76
C GLY A 92 -17.22 6.99 37.70
N ARG A 93 -17.55 6.21 38.73
CA ARG A 93 -17.32 4.77 38.82
C ARG A 93 -18.63 4.02 38.58
N LEU A 94 -18.57 2.89 37.89
CA LEU A 94 -19.67 1.93 37.81
C LEU A 94 -19.41 0.76 38.76
N GLU A 95 -20.45 0.32 39.48
CA GLU A 95 -20.40 -0.86 40.35
C GLU A 95 -20.83 -2.11 39.59
N GLU A 96 -21.99 -2.04 38.94
CA GLU A 96 -22.54 -3.09 38.08
C GLU A 96 -22.84 -2.58 36.66
N GLU A 97 -23.03 -3.52 35.74
CA GLU A 97 -23.29 -3.26 34.33
C GLU A 97 -24.76 -2.83 34.10
N GLY A 98 -24.96 -1.57 33.71
CA GLY A 98 -26.28 -0.98 33.45
C GLY A 98 -26.75 0.04 34.48
N GLN A 99 -26.03 0.18 35.61
CA GLN A 99 -26.27 1.26 36.57
C GLN A 99 -25.81 2.63 36.02
N LYS A 100 -26.26 3.73 36.64
CA LYS A 100 -25.68 5.06 36.41
C LYS A 100 -24.31 5.18 37.13
N PRO A 101 -23.33 5.90 36.55
CA PRO A 101 -22.06 6.13 37.23
C PRO A 101 -22.24 6.96 38.51
N ILE A 102 -21.57 6.55 39.58
CA ILE A 102 -21.48 7.28 40.84
C ILE A 102 -20.25 8.18 40.74
N ARG A 103 -20.38 9.49 40.98
CA ARG A 103 -19.25 10.45 40.93
C ARG A 103 -18.10 9.96 41.81
N LEU A 104 -16.91 9.85 41.23
CA LEU A 104 -15.69 9.40 41.90
C LEU A 104 -14.72 10.56 42.12
N ALA A 105 -14.45 11.36 41.09
CA ALA A 105 -13.51 12.48 41.16
C ALA A 105 -13.84 13.57 40.14
N ARG A 106 -13.24 14.75 40.32
CA ARG A 106 -13.27 15.84 39.34
C ARG A 106 -12.00 15.79 38.48
N ALA A 107 -12.17 15.87 37.17
CA ALA A 107 -11.15 15.95 36.11
C ALA A 107 -10.11 14.80 35.99
N GLU A 108 -9.59 14.20 37.07
CA GLU A 108 -8.53 13.19 37.00
C GLU A 108 -8.65 12.06 38.04
N VAL A 109 -8.29 10.84 37.64
CA VAL A 109 -8.08 9.67 38.50
C VAL A 109 -6.78 8.97 38.10
N HIS A 110 -5.84 8.84 39.03
CA HIS A 110 -4.69 7.96 38.89
C HIS A 110 -5.02 6.55 39.40
N LEU A 111 -4.50 5.54 38.72
CA LEU A 111 -4.71 4.13 39.00
C LEU A 111 -3.36 3.42 39.14
N GLU A 112 -3.20 2.63 40.20
CA GLU A 112 -1.99 1.86 40.48
C GLU A 112 -2.29 0.52 41.16
N PRO A 113 -1.45 -0.51 40.99
CA PRO A 113 -1.37 -1.66 41.88
C PRO A 113 -0.75 -1.24 43.23
N ALA A 114 -1.45 -1.45 44.33
CA ALA A 114 -0.89 -1.36 45.68
C ALA A 114 -0.91 -2.74 46.35
N PRO A 115 -0.09 -3.00 47.40
CA PRO A 115 -0.26 -4.19 48.24
C PRO A 115 -1.69 -4.28 48.80
N SER A 116 -2.27 -5.47 48.91
CA SER A 116 -3.50 -5.64 49.71
C SER A 116 -3.21 -5.28 51.17
N PRO A 117 -4.15 -4.65 51.90
CA PRO A 117 -4.09 -4.54 53.36
C PRO A 117 -4.26 -5.91 54.06
N GLU A 118 -4.72 -6.94 53.33
CA GLU A 118 -4.73 -8.31 53.81
C GLU A 118 -3.31 -8.88 53.90
N GLY A 119 -3.06 -9.75 54.90
CA GLY A 119 -1.79 -10.48 55.01
C GLY A 119 -1.60 -11.56 53.93
N PRO A 120 -0.44 -12.25 53.93
CA PRO A 120 -0.26 -13.44 53.10
C PRO A 120 -1.33 -14.49 53.44
N SER A 121 -1.89 -15.12 52.41
CA SER A 121 -3.03 -16.05 52.55
C SER A 121 -2.62 -17.48 52.18
N ARG A 122 -3.14 -18.46 52.92
CA ARG A 122 -2.91 -19.88 52.62
C ARG A 122 -3.66 -20.25 51.34
N VAL A 123 -2.93 -20.71 50.34
CA VAL A 123 -3.48 -21.21 49.07
C VAL A 123 -3.00 -22.63 48.82
N TYR A 124 -3.80 -23.39 48.10
CA TYR A 124 -3.46 -24.72 47.62
C TYR A 124 -3.13 -24.64 46.12
N ARG A 125 -2.02 -25.25 45.71
CA ARG A 125 -1.57 -25.34 44.31
C ARG A 125 -1.25 -26.80 43.99
N ILE A 126 -1.45 -27.21 42.73
CA ILE A 126 -1.21 -28.61 42.32
C ILE A 126 0.14 -28.69 41.60
N ARG A 127 1.17 -29.27 42.23
CA ARG A 127 2.39 -29.67 41.52
C ARG A 127 2.02 -30.73 40.47
N VAL A 128 2.55 -30.60 39.26
CA VAL A 128 2.23 -31.47 38.10
C VAL A 128 3.44 -32.01 37.34
N ALA A 129 4.63 -31.43 37.55
CA ALA A 129 5.88 -31.91 36.99
C ALA A 129 7.10 -31.31 37.72
N VAL A 130 8.23 -32.01 37.61
CA VAL A 130 9.58 -31.54 37.95
C VAL A 130 10.46 -31.66 36.70
N VAL A 131 11.13 -30.58 36.28
CA VAL A 131 11.84 -30.50 34.98
C VAL A 131 13.15 -29.72 35.09
N ARG A 132 14.28 -30.26 34.62
CA ARG A 132 15.57 -29.52 34.60
C ARG A 132 15.65 -28.45 33.53
N ASP A 133 15.34 -28.85 32.29
CA ASP A 133 15.51 -27.97 31.12
C ASP A 133 14.54 -26.76 31.18
N PRO A 134 15.06 -25.51 31.13
CA PRO A 134 14.22 -24.32 31.11
C PRO A 134 13.26 -24.24 29.92
N GLY A 135 13.67 -24.71 28.74
CA GLY A 135 12.85 -24.68 27.53
C GLY A 135 11.63 -25.60 27.63
N HIS A 136 11.86 -26.84 28.09
CA HIS A 136 10.82 -27.83 28.35
C HIS A 136 9.88 -27.40 29.49
N ALA A 137 10.40 -26.76 30.55
CA ALA A 137 9.57 -26.21 31.62
C ALA A 137 8.61 -25.11 31.10
N GLU A 138 9.10 -24.17 30.29
CA GLU A 138 8.27 -23.11 29.69
C GLU A 138 7.27 -23.65 28.66
N TRP A 139 7.67 -24.62 27.82
CA TRP A 139 6.76 -25.33 26.91
C TRP A 139 5.65 -26.07 27.67
N LEU A 140 6.00 -26.78 28.75
CA LEU A 140 5.05 -27.57 29.52
C LEU A 140 4.06 -26.67 30.27
N LYS A 141 4.54 -25.54 30.82
CA LYS A 141 3.73 -24.46 31.39
C LYS A 141 2.73 -23.90 30.37
N GLN A 142 3.18 -23.47 29.18
CA GLN A 142 2.29 -22.97 28.13
C GLN A 142 1.24 -24.02 27.70
N ARG A 143 1.66 -25.29 27.56
CA ARG A 143 0.76 -26.41 27.27
C ARG A 143 -0.30 -26.62 28.36
N LEU A 144 0.12 -26.60 29.63
CA LEU A 144 -0.76 -26.77 30.79
C LEU A 144 -1.79 -25.62 30.88
N GLN A 145 -1.34 -24.37 30.73
CA GLN A 145 -2.23 -23.20 30.69
C GLN A 145 -3.29 -23.33 29.59
N ALA A 146 -2.86 -23.66 28.36
CA ALA A 146 -3.77 -23.82 27.21
C ALA A 146 -4.72 -25.03 27.34
N GLN A 147 -4.26 -26.14 27.92
CA GLN A 147 -5.04 -27.38 28.03
C GLN A 147 -6.07 -27.34 29.17
N PHE A 148 -5.77 -26.67 30.29
CA PHE A 148 -6.63 -26.71 31.48
C PHE A 148 -7.35 -25.39 31.79
N ARG A 149 -6.93 -24.26 31.18
CA ARG A 149 -7.39 -22.88 31.46
C ARG A 149 -7.19 -22.49 32.93
N GLN A 150 -5.95 -22.60 33.37
CA GLN A 150 -5.51 -22.35 34.75
C GLN A 150 -4.11 -21.72 34.74
N PRO A 151 -3.77 -20.84 35.71
CA PRO A 151 -2.42 -20.29 35.82
C PRO A 151 -1.41 -21.41 36.11
N VAL A 152 -0.17 -21.25 35.64
CA VAL A 152 0.93 -22.17 35.93
C VAL A 152 2.13 -21.39 36.44
N THR A 153 2.56 -21.68 37.67
CA THR A 153 3.73 -21.11 38.32
C THR A 153 4.90 -22.08 38.19
N VAL A 154 6.08 -21.56 37.87
CA VAL A 154 7.33 -22.33 37.83
C VAL A 154 8.22 -21.82 38.97
N LYS A 155 8.56 -22.69 39.92
CA LYS A 155 9.55 -22.43 40.98
C LYS A 155 10.84 -23.19 40.69
N LEU A 156 11.94 -22.80 41.31
CA LEU A 156 13.13 -23.66 41.42
C LEU A 156 13.00 -24.57 42.65
N SER A 157 13.69 -25.71 42.63
CA SER A 157 14.03 -26.48 43.84
C SER A 157 15.01 -25.72 44.72
N ASP A 158 15.12 -26.11 46.00
CA ASP A 158 16.02 -25.46 46.97
C ASP A 158 17.51 -25.58 46.60
N ASP A 159 17.87 -26.60 45.81
CA ASP A 159 19.21 -26.80 45.25
C ASP A 159 19.44 -26.09 43.89
N GLY A 160 18.43 -25.40 43.37
CA GLY A 160 18.45 -24.65 42.12
C GLY A 160 18.48 -25.48 40.82
N LYS A 161 18.50 -26.82 40.89
CA LYS A 161 18.74 -27.68 39.70
C LYS A 161 17.47 -28.05 38.95
N ASP A 162 16.35 -28.19 39.66
CA ASP A 162 15.08 -28.66 39.14
C ASP A 162 14.03 -27.53 39.12
N ARG A 163 13.11 -27.54 38.14
CA ARG A 163 11.99 -26.59 38.05
C ARG A 163 10.69 -27.29 38.41
N LEU A 164 10.04 -26.80 39.46
CA LEU A 164 8.79 -27.31 40.01
C LEU A 164 7.61 -26.59 39.34
N LEU A 165 6.77 -27.31 38.60
CA LEU A 165 5.59 -26.75 37.93
C LEU A 165 4.34 -26.97 38.77
N TYR A 166 3.66 -25.86 39.10
CA TYR A 166 2.41 -25.84 39.86
C TYR A 166 1.28 -25.26 38.99
N ILE A 167 0.10 -25.87 38.98
CA ILE A 167 -1.08 -25.41 38.25
C ILE A 167 -2.27 -25.11 39.17
N GLY A 168 -2.98 -24.03 38.84
CA GLY A 168 -4.12 -23.54 39.59
C GLY A 168 -3.72 -22.92 40.93
N GLU A 169 -4.68 -22.26 41.56
CA GLU A 169 -4.54 -21.69 42.89
C GLU A 169 -5.92 -21.63 43.54
N PHE A 170 -6.03 -22.20 44.74
CA PHE A 170 -7.30 -22.57 45.36
C PHE A 170 -7.31 -22.16 46.84
N GLN A 171 -8.48 -21.79 47.37
CA GLN A 171 -8.60 -21.45 48.80
C GLN A 171 -8.83 -22.68 49.70
N SER A 172 -9.24 -23.82 49.13
CA SER A 172 -9.30 -25.10 49.82
C SER A 172 -8.84 -26.28 48.96
N GLU A 173 -8.50 -27.40 49.59
CA GLU A 173 -8.22 -28.68 48.89
C GLU A 173 -9.42 -29.15 48.06
N ARG A 174 -10.64 -28.86 48.54
CA ARG A 174 -11.91 -29.23 47.91
C ARG A 174 -12.06 -28.56 46.54
N ASP A 175 -11.59 -27.32 46.39
CA ASP A 175 -11.64 -26.58 45.13
C ASP A 175 -10.57 -27.03 44.14
N ALA A 176 -9.42 -27.52 44.64
CA ALA A 176 -8.34 -28.07 43.83
C ALA A 176 -8.68 -29.47 43.27
N PHE A 177 -9.45 -30.27 44.02
CA PHE A 177 -9.73 -31.67 43.72
C PHE A 177 -10.32 -31.94 42.31
N PRO A 178 -11.26 -31.14 41.76
CA PRO A 178 -11.74 -31.30 40.38
C PRO A 178 -10.64 -31.13 39.32
N LEU A 179 -9.68 -30.22 39.53
CA LEU A 179 -8.54 -30.07 38.63
C LEU A 179 -7.55 -31.24 38.78
N ALA A 180 -7.26 -31.68 40.01
CA ALA A 180 -6.41 -32.83 40.28
C ALA A 180 -6.92 -34.11 39.58
N ARG A 181 -8.25 -34.35 39.57
CA ARG A 181 -8.87 -35.44 38.81
C ARG A 181 -8.70 -35.27 37.30
N ARG A 182 -8.96 -34.07 36.75
CA ARG A 182 -8.76 -33.77 35.32
C ARG A 182 -7.32 -33.98 34.86
N LEU A 183 -6.34 -33.65 35.71
CA LEU A 183 -4.92 -33.87 35.44
C LEU A 183 -4.56 -35.37 35.42
N LYS A 184 -5.05 -36.17 36.39
CA LYS A 184 -4.86 -37.63 36.40
C LYS A 184 -5.43 -38.29 35.14
N TRP A 185 -6.66 -37.94 34.76
CA TRP A 185 -7.29 -38.43 33.52
C TRP A 185 -6.59 -37.99 32.23
N ALA A 186 -5.91 -36.84 32.24
CA ALA A 186 -5.10 -36.38 31.13
C ALA A 186 -3.69 -37.03 31.06
N GLY A 187 -3.38 -37.99 31.94
CA GLY A 187 -2.14 -38.76 31.93
C GLY A 187 -0.98 -38.15 32.72
N TYR A 188 -1.19 -37.04 33.43
CA TYR A 188 -0.20 -36.49 34.36
C TYR A 188 -0.12 -37.37 35.60
N ARG A 189 1.11 -37.70 36.05
CA ARG A 189 1.36 -38.70 37.12
C ARG A 189 1.82 -38.07 38.42
N ASP A 190 2.73 -37.09 38.34
CA ASP A 190 3.34 -36.40 39.47
C ASP A 190 2.42 -35.28 39.98
N ILE A 191 1.24 -35.68 40.49
CA ILE A 191 0.17 -34.78 40.95
C ILE A 191 0.18 -34.75 42.48
N THR A 192 0.73 -33.67 43.02
CA THR A 192 0.81 -33.43 44.48
C THR A 192 0.09 -32.14 44.80
N LEU A 193 -0.86 -32.17 45.73
CA LEU A 193 -1.39 -30.93 46.29
C LEU A 193 -0.36 -30.37 47.28
N VAL A 194 -0.07 -29.08 47.19
CA VAL A 194 0.84 -28.37 48.08
C VAL A 194 0.11 -27.14 48.58
N ASP A 195 0.02 -26.96 49.90
CA ASP A 195 -0.39 -25.71 50.49
C ASP A 195 0.81 -24.79 50.71
N GLU A 196 0.61 -23.50 50.52
CA GLU A 196 1.64 -22.49 50.70
C GLU A 196 1.03 -21.15 51.09
N MET A 197 1.80 -20.34 51.83
CA MET A 197 1.43 -18.95 52.07
C MET A 197 1.75 -18.14 50.81
N ALA A 198 0.72 -17.80 50.04
CA ALA A 198 0.86 -16.85 48.95
C ALA A 198 1.09 -15.44 49.50
N PRO A 199 1.98 -14.63 48.89
CA PRO A 199 2.05 -13.21 49.20
C PRO A 199 0.68 -12.55 48.90
N PRO A 200 0.32 -11.47 49.61
CA PRO A 200 -0.90 -10.73 49.32
C PRO A 200 -0.88 -10.25 47.87
N LYS A 201 -1.98 -10.52 47.16
CA LYS A 201 -2.13 -10.05 45.78
C LYS A 201 -2.24 -8.53 45.77
N PRO A 202 -1.72 -7.83 44.75
CA PRO A 202 -1.97 -6.42 44.63
C PRO A 202 -3.47 -6.16 44.45
N ILE A 203 -3.93 -5.04 44.99
CA ILE A 203 -5.26 -4.47 44.76
C ILE A 203 -5.12 -3.25 43.85
N LEU A 204 -6.18 -2.91 43.12
CA LEU A 204 -6.22 -1.73 42.28
C LEU A 204 -6.71 -0.54 43.11
N VAL A 205 -5.87 0.48 43.24
CA VAL A 205 -6.19 1.72 43.97
C VAL A 205 -6.41 2.85 42.98
N ALA A 206 -7.50 3.60 43.19
CA ALA A 206 -7.77 4.88 42.55
C ALA A 206 -7.40 6.03 43.48
N ARG A 207 -6.74 7.06 42.94
CA ARG A 207 -6.33 8.27 43.65
C ARG A 207 -6.64 9.54 42.88
N GLU A 208 -6.79 10.64 43.59
CA GLU A 208 -6.68 11.98 43.02
C GLU A 208 -5.23 12.33 42.66
N ALA A 209 -5.03 13.39 41.89
CA ALA A 209 -3.72 14.05 41.72
C ALA A 209 -3.09 14.56 43.03
N SER A 210 -3.89 14.73 44.10
CA SER A 210 -3.42 15.02 45.46
C SER A 210 -2.75 13.82 46.15
N GLY A 211 -2.86 12.62 45.58
CA GLY A 211 -2.43 11.35 46.19
C GLY A 211 -3.46 10.71 47.14
N ALA A 212 -4.54 11.43 47.48
CA ALA A 212 -5.64 10.92 48.31
C ALA A 212 -6.30 9.69 47.67
N VAL A 213 -6.60 8.66 48.49
CA VAL A 213 -7.27 7.44 48.02
C VAL A 213 -8.75 7.71 47.81
N LEU A 214 -9.23 7.49 46.59
CA LEU A 214 -10.64 7.63 46.19
C LEU A 214 -11.41 6.32 46.36
N PHE A 215 -10.81 5.21 45.91
CA PHE A 215 -11.45 3.90 45.89
C PHE A 215 -10.42 2.78 45.80
N GLN A 216 -10.79 1.57 46.22
CA GLN A 216 -9.95 0.38 46.16
C GLN A 216 -10.78 -0.82 45.67
N ALA A 217 -10.21 -1.65 44.81
CA ALA A 217 -10.87 -2.85 44.29
C ALA A 217 -9.89 -4.02 44.13
N PRO A 218 -10.28 -5.27 44.44
CA PRO A 218 -9.36 -6.41 44.43
C PRO A 218 -8.89 -6.85 43.03
N ARG A 219 -9.54 -6.39 41.95
CA ARG A 219 -9.19 -6.79 40.57
C ARG A 219 -9.43 -5.75 39.48
N GLN A 220 -10.52 -4.98 39.53
CA GLN A 220 -10.87 -4.04 38.45
C GLN A 220 -11.67 -2.84 38.96
N ILE A 221 -11.55 -1.72 38.25
CA ILE A 221 -12.38 -0.52 38.39
C ILE A 221 -12.92 -0.17 37.00
N VAL A 222 -14.20 0.15 36.92
CA VAL A 222 -14.85 0.65 35.70
C VAL A 222 -15.13 2.14 35.88
N LEU A 223 -14.58 2.97 34.99
CA LEU A 223 -14.73 4.42 34.99
C LEU A 223 -15.54 4.86 33.78
N ALA A 224 -16.51 5.75 33.98
CA ALA A 224 -17.34 6.35 32.93
C ALA A 224 -17.42 7.88 33.15
N PRO A 225 -17.60 8.68 32.09
CA PRO A 225 -17.79 10.12 32.25
C PRO A 225 -19.19 10.39 32.82
N MET A 226 -19.34 11.42 33.67
CA MET A 226 -20.67 11.84 34.14
C MET A 226 -21.50 12.53 33.03
N ASP A 227 -20.83 13.11 32.04
CA ASP A 227 -21.42 13.60 30.78
C ASP A 227 -20.48 13.26 29.60
N GLU A 228 -20.79 12.20 28.88
CA GLU A 228 -20.00 11.77 27.71
C GLU A 228 -20.04 12.76 26.54
N ARG A 229 -21.10 13.58 26.43
CA ARG A 229 -21.28 14.47 25.26
C ARG A 229 -20.35 15.69 25.31
N HIS A 230 -20.06 16.17 26.52
CA HIS A 230 -19.26 17.38 26.72
C HIS A 230 -17.93 17.12 27.46
N ALA A 231 -17.84 16.04 28.24
CA ALA A 231 -16.64 15.66 29.00
C ALA A 231 -16.31 14.15 28.89
N PRO A 232 -16.11 13.61 27.67
CA PRO A 232 -15.67 12.21 27.47
C PRO A 232 -14.32 11.92 28.13
N LEU A 233 -14.07 10.64 28.44
CA LEU A 233 -12.84 10.22 29.12
C LEU A 233 -11.62 10.25 28.19
N ARG A 234 -10.45 10.52 28.78
CA ARG A 234 -9.17 10.63 28.09
C ARG A 234 -8.12 9.71 28.72
N PHE A 235 -7.23 9.21 27.88
CA PHE A 235 -6.07 8.40 28.28
C PHE A 235 -4.90 8.67 27.33
N ASN A 236 -3.70 8.93 27.88
CA ASN A 236 -2.49 9.29 27.13
C ASN A 236 -2.71 10.41 26.09
N GLY A 237 -3.45 11.46 26.48
CA GLY A 237 -3.71 12.64 25.63
C GLY A 237 -4.67 12.42 24.46
N ARG A 238 -5.47 11.35 24.48
CA ARG A 238 -6.53 11.05 23.48
C ARG A 238 -7.87 10.81 24.14
N THR A 239 -8.94 11.00 23.39
CA THR A 239 -10.33 11.08 23.88
C THR A 239 -11.14 9.86 23.42
N TYR A 240 -11.92 9.25 24.29
CA TYR A 240 -12.57 7.96 24.03
C TYR A 240 -14.06 7.97 24.44
N ARG A 241 -14.88 7.29 23.63
CA ARG A 241 -16.30 7.03 23.91
C ARG A 241 -16.49 5.88 24.88
N GLY A 242 -17.68 5.78 25.46
CA GLY A 242 -18.06 4.75 26.41
C GLY A 242 -17.29 4.87 27.73
N ARG A 243 -16.73 3.75 28.19
CA ARG A 243 -16.11 3.62 29.52
C ARG A 243 -14.71 3.02 29.45
N PHE A 244 -13.92 3.21 30.49
CA PHE A 244 -12.67 2.48 30.69
C PHE A 244 -12.87 1.35 31.72
N VAL A 245 -12.35 0.17 31.39
CA VAL A 245 -12.22 -0.96 32.31
C VAL A 245 -10.74 -1.13 32.59
N VAL A 246 -10.31 -0.80 33.81
CA VAL A 246 -8.91 -0.98 34.24
C VAL A 246 -8.85 -2.17 35.19
N ARG A 247 -7.96 -3.11 34.90
CA ARG A 247 -7.88 -4.41 35.56
C ARG A 247 -6.43 -4.78 35.90
N LEU A 248 -6.22 -5.45 37.03
CA LEU A 248 -4.96 -6.12 37.33
C LEU A 248 -4.83 -7.44 36.56
N ASN A 249 -3.76 -7.57 35.78
CA ASN A 249 -3.44 -8.79 35.05
C ASN A 249 -2.73 -9.83 35.94
N GLN A 250 -2.41 -11.00 35.38
CA GLN A 250 -1.73 -12.09 36.09
C GLN A 250 -0.32 -11.75 36.63
N HIS A 251 0.26 -10.61 36.23
CA HIS A 251 1.56 -10.12 36.69
C HIS A 251 1.43 -8.99 37.72
N GLY A 252 0.21 -8.68 38.19
CA GLY A 252 -0.05 -7.59 39.13
C GLY A 252 0.10 -6.20 38.51
N ARG A 253 0.06 -6.09 37.17
CA ARG A 253 0.17 -4.83 36.43
C ARG A 253 -1.16 -4.45 35.80
N LEU A 254 -1.29 -3.19 35.38
CA LEU A 254 -2.53 -2.71 34.77
C LEU A 254 -2.67 -3.15 33.32
N LEU A 255 -3.89 -3.59 33.01
CA LEU A 255 -4.49 -3.65 31.69
C LEU A 255 -5.53 -2.53 31.62
N VAL A 256 -5.35 -1.58 30.71
CA VAL A 256 -6.27 -0.47 30.44
C VAL A 256 -7.05 -0.79 29.17
N MET A 257 -8.36 -1.00 29.30
CA MET A 257 -9.26 -1.26 28.19
C MET A 257 -10.28 -0.14 28.04
N ASN A 258 -10.65 0.18 26.80
CA ASN A 258 -11.84 0.97 26.49
C ASN A 258 -12.97 0.02 26.08
N GLU A 259 -14.17 0.25 26.59
CA GLU A 259 -15.37 -0.55 26.34
C GLU A 259 -16.49 0.36 25.86
N LEU A 260 -16.96 0.08 24.64
CA LEU A 260 -17.89 0.91 23.89
C LEU A 260 -18.72 0.06 22.90
N PRO A 261 -19.82 0.59 22.34
CA PRO A 261 -20.58 -0.09 21.29
C PRO A 261 -19.73 -0.35 20.04
N LEU A 262 -19.91 -1.52 19.42
CA LEU A 262 -19.10 -1.96 18.27
C LEU A 262 -19.15 -1.00 17.07
N GLU A 263 -20.25 -0.29 16.86
CA GLU A 263 -20.35 0.70 15.77
C GLU A 263 -19.51 1.95 16.03
N GLU A 264 -19.42 2.39 17.29
CA GLU A 264 -18.65 3.58 17.68
C GLU A 264 -17.14 3.30 17.64
N TYR A 265 -16.74 2.09 18.02
CA TYR A 265 -15.40 1.56 17.77
C TYR A 265 -15.01 1.69 16.27
N LEU A 266 -15.93 1.37 15.36
CA LEU A 266 -15.69 1.42 13.93
C LEU A 266 -15.58 2.86 13.38
N TRP A 267 -16.18 3.86 14.02
CA TRP A 267 -16.00 5.27 13.65
C TRP A 267 -14.53 5.71 13.75
N SER A 268 -13.75 5.13 14.66
CA SER A 268 -12.29 5.36 14.79
C SER A 268 -11.45 4.42 13.93
N VAL A 269 -11.85 3.14 13.76
CA VAL A 269 -11.08 2.14 13.00
C VAL A 269 -11.15 2.36 11.48
N VAL A 270 -12.34 2.59 10.92
CA VAL A 270 -12.55 2.69 9.47
C VAL A 270 -11.72 3.81 8.82
N PRO A 271 -11.68 5.05 9.34
CA PRO A 271 -10.86 6.11 8.72
C PRO A 271 -9.35 5.90 8.89
N GLN A 272 -8.90 5.13 9.88
CA GLN A 272 -7.49 4.73 10.00
C GLN A 272 -7.13 3.57 9.07
N ALA A 273 -8.12 2.75 8.69
CA ALA A 273 -7.96 1.67 7.73
C ALA A 273 -7.97 2.20 6.28
N LEU A 274 -8.91 3.08 5.93
CA LEU A 274 -8.98 3.77 4.64
C LEU A 274 -9.30 5.25 4.89
N ASN A 275 -8.31 6.13 4.69
CA ASN A 275 -8.46 7.56 4.99
C ASN A 275 -9.53 8.20 4.08
N PRO A 276 -10.64 8.73 4.64
CA PRO A 276 -11.79 9.19 3.86
C PRO A 276 -11.60 10.57 3.23
N THR A 277 -10.58 11.32 3.66
CA THR A 277 -10.23 12.65 3.11
C THR A 277 -9.37 12.48 1.85
N ALA A 278 -8.39 11.57 1.88
CA ALA A 278 -7.56 11.23 0.73
C ALA A 278 -8.28 10.29 -0.27
N PHE A 279 -9.19 9.44 0.23
CA PHE A 279 -9.88 8.41 -0.56
C PHE A 279 -11.41 8.44 -0.35
N PRO A 280 -12.10 9.53 -0.78
CA PRO A 280 -13.52 9.76 -0.52
C PRO A 280 -14.45 8.90 -1.39
N ALA A 281 -14.50 7.59 -1.15
CA ALA A 281 -15.45 6.66 -1.80
C ALA A 281 -16.29 5.90 -0.76
N LEU A 282 -17.59 6.22 -0.71
CA LEU A 282 -18.53 5.67 0.28
C LEU A 282 -18.60 4.14 0.25
N GLU A 283 -18.67 3.51 -0.94
CA GLU A 283 -18.78 2.05 -1.06
C GLU A 283 -17.50 1.31 -0.62
N ALA A 284 -16.32 1.92 -0.80
CA ALA A 284 -15.06 1.39 -0.28
C ALA A 284 -15.00 1.48 1.26
N LEU A 285 -15.45 2.59 1.83
CA LEU A 285 -15.55 2.79 3.28
C LEU A 285 -16.59 1.84 3.90
N LYS A 286 -17.71 1.55 3.22
CA LYS A 286 -18.70 0.54 3.62
C LYS A 286 -18.11 -0.87 3.63
N ALA A 287 -17.37 -1.24 2.58
CA ALA A 287 -16.70 -2.54 2.53
C ALA A 287 -15.65 -2.66 3.65
N GLN A 288 -14.89 -1.58 3.91
CA GLN A 288 -13.94 -1.53 5.02
C GLN A 288 -14.64 -1.60 6.39
N ALA A 289 -15.80 -0.95 6.58
CA ALA A 289 -16.61 -1.03 7.80
C ALA A 289 -17.13 -2.45 8.06
N VAL A 290 -17.72 -3.10 7.05
CA VAL A 290 -18.21 -4.47 7.16
C VAL A 290 -17.07 -5.47 7.41
N ALA A 291 -15.94 -5.34 6.71
CA ALA A 291 -14.75 -6.17 6.97
C ALA A 291 -14.22 -5.96 8.40
N ALA A 292 -14.11 -4.71 8.86
CA ALA A 292 -13.66 -4.38 10.20
C ALA A 292 -14.61 -4.89 11.30
N ARG A 293 -15.93 -4.74 11.13
CA ARG A 293 -16.97 -5.29 12.02
C ARG A 293 -16.87 -6.81 12.09
N THR A 294 -16.70 -7.46 10.95
CA THR A 294 -16.57 -8.92 10.86
C THR A 294 -15.32 -9.42 11.59
N TYR A 295 -14.16 -8.76 11.40
CA TYR A 295 -12.93 -9.12 12.09
C TYR A 295 -13.09 -8.97 13.61
N ALA A 296 -13.66 -7.86 14.08
CA ALA A 296 -13.93 -7.63 15.49
C ALA A 296 -14.85 -8.69 16.12
N VAL A 297 -15.97 -9.03 15.45
CA VAL A 297 -16.88 -10.10 15.89
C VAL A 297 -16.21 -11.46 15.87
N TRP A 298 -15.46 -11.80 14.81
CA TRP A 298 -14.70 -13.05 14.73
C TRP A 298 -13.67 -13.15 15.86
N LYS A 299 -12.95 -12.05 16.16
CA LYS A 299 -12.01 -11.97 17.29
C LYS A 299 -12.72 -12.19 18.62
N LYS A 300 -13.84 -11.51 18.89
CA LYS A 300 -14.64 -11.67 20.12
C LYS A 300 -15.11 -13.13 20.33
N LEU A 301 -15.49 -13.82 19.26
CA LEU A 301 -15.93 -15.23 19.32
C LEU A 301 -14.79 -16.26 19.39
N ASN A 302 -13.56 -15.89 19.01
CA ASN A 302 -12.41 -16.82 18.92
C ASN A 302 -11.25 -16.47 19.86
N ALA A 303 -11.34 -15.36 20.60
CA ALA A 303 -10.42 -15.03 21.68
C ALA A 303 -10.57 -16.03 22.84
N MET A 304 -9.48 -16.26 23.57
CA MET A 304 -9.57 -16.87 24.89
C MET A 304 -9.66 -15.74 25.90
N ASP A 305 -10.71 -15.72 26.72
CA ASP A 305 -10.95 -14.73 27.79
C ASP A 305 -10.02 -14.93 28.99
N VAL A 306 -8.71 -14.99 28.72
CA VAL A 306 -7.63 -15.10 29.70
C VAL A 306 -7.20 -13.71 30.18
N ASP A 307 -7.19 -12.74 29.26
CA ASP A 307 -6.74 -11.37 29.52
C ASP A 307 -7.90 -10.39 29.78
N GLY A 308 -9.08 -10.62 29.17
CA GLY A 308 -10.28 -9.79 29.36
C GLY A 308 -10.64 -8.81 28.23
N TYR A 309 -9.83 -8.72 27.18
CA TYR A 309 -10.09 -7.87 25.99
C TYR A 309 -10.48 -8.70 24.76
N ASP A 310 -11.23 -8.09 23.83
CA ASP A 310 -11.59 -8.72 22.55
C ASP A 310 -10.52 -8.46 21.46
N VAL A 311 -9.99 -7.23 21.44
CA VAL A 311 -9.04 -6.71 20.46
C VAL A 311 -8.01 -5.78 21.12
N VAL A 312 -6.89 -5.54 20.44
CA VAL A 312 -5.84 -4.60 20.88
C VAL A 312 -5.81 -3.41 19.92
N ALA A 313 -5.60 -2.19 20.42
CA ALA A 313 -5.70 -0.94 19.65
C ALA A 313 -4.63 -0.70 18.55
N ARG A 314 -3.80 -1.71 18.22
CA ARG A 314 -2.65 -1.56 17.30
C ARG A 314 -2.40 -2.79 16.44
N SER A 315 -1.78 -2.56 15.28
CA SER A 315 -1.21 -3.61 14.42
C SER A 315 -0.41 -4.65 15.24
N PRO A 316 -0.56 -5.98 14.99
CA PRO A 316 -1.23 -6.61 13.84
C PRO A 316 -2.76 -6.79 13.97
N PHE A 317 -3.39 -6.19 14.98
CA PHE A 317 -4.85 -6.04 15.05
C PHE A 317 -5.27 -4.77 14.28
N GLN A 318 -6.43 -4.21 14.62
CA GLN A 318 -6.96 -3.00 14.00
C GLN A 318 -6.48 -1.77 14.78
N THR A 319 -6.01 -0.73 14.08
CA THR A 319 -5.62 0.53 14.73
C THR A 319 -6.86 1.23 15.24
N TYR A 320 -6.86 1.58 16.53
CA TYR A 320 -7.92 2.32 17.21
C TYR A 320 -7.28 3.41 18.08
N THR A 321 -7.81 4.64 18.02
CA THR A 321 -7.15 5.79 18.67
C THR A 321 -8.11 6.76 19.33
N GLY A 322 -9.37 6.38 19.53
CA GLY A 322 -10.37 7.28 20.08
C GLY A 322 -11.00 8.20 19.04
N MET A 323 -11.63 9.28 19.52
CA MET A 323 -12.51 10.18 18.79
C MET A 323 -11.77 11.07 17.78
N GLU A 324 -10.47 11.33 17.97
CA GLU A 324 -9.65 12.17 17.08
C GLU A 324 -9.47 11.58 15.67
N ALA A 325 -9.87 10.32 15.44
CA ALA A 325 -9.88 9.69 14.13
C ALA A 325 -11.25 9.76 13.41
N GLU A 326 -12.33 10.15 14.10
CA GLU A 326 -13.68 10.12 13.53
C GLU A 326 -13.85 11.10 12.36
N HIS A 327 -14.61 10.69 11.34
CA HIS A 327 -14.83 11.50 10.14
C HIS A 327 -16.23 11.24 9.54
N PRO A 328 -17.03 12.27 9.22
CA PRO A 328 -18.45 12.12 8.85
C PRO A 328 -18.72 11.10 7.74
N LEU A 329 -17.88 11.05 6.70
CA LEU A 329 -18.05 10.10 5.58
C LEU A 329 -17.86 8.63 5.99
N SER A 330 -16.92 8.32 6.89
CA SER A 330 -16.73 6.96 7.40
C SER A 330 -17.75 6.60 8.48
N THR A 331 -18.13 7.56 9.33
CA THR A 331 -19.25 7.41 10.29
C THR A 331 -20.54 7.08 9.56
N ARG A 332 -20.84 7.77 8.45
CA ARG A 332 -21.95 7.44 7.53
C ARG A 332 -21.82 6.02 6.96
N ALA A 333 -20.64 5.62 6.49
CA ALA A 333 -20.40 4.29 5.94
C ALA A 333 -20.59 3.15 6.96
N VAL A 334 -20.19 3.37 8.21
CA VAL A 334 -20.44 2.47 9.34
C VAL A 334 -21.94 2.38 9.60
N ASN A 335 -22.63 3.52 9.71
CA ASN A 335 -24.06 3.56 10.04
C ASN A 335 -24.96 2.96 8.93
N GLU A 336 -24.69 3.24 7.66
CA GLU A 336 -25.38 2.60 6.51
C GLU A 336 -25.09 1.09 6.41
N THR A 337 -24.08 0.57 7.11
CA THR A 337 -23.76 -0.87 7.18
C THR A 337 -23.92 -1.46 8.58
N ARG A 338 -24.57 -0.75 9.52
CA ARG A 338 -24.78 -1.18 10.92
C ARG A 338 -25.20 -2.64 10.98
N GLY A 339 -24.55 -3.44 11.81
CA GLY A 339 -24.86 -4.87 12.00
C GLY A 339 -24.57 -5.80 10.82
N LEU A 340 -24.06 -5.33 9.68
CA LEU A 340 -23.66 -6.18 8.56
C LEU A 340 -22.25 -6.75 8.76
N ILE A 341 -22.13 -8.07 8.61
CA ILE A 341 -20.86 -8.83 8.61
C ILE A 341 -20.76 -9.77 7.41
N VAL A 342 -19.56 -10.29 7.16
CA VAL A 342 -19.28 -11.33 6.16
C VAL A 342 -19.24 -12.71 6.84
N THR A 343 -19.95 -13.68 6.27
CA THR A 343 -20.04 -15.06 6.79
C THR A 343 -19.68 -16.12 5.74
N TYR A 344 -19.14 -17.24 6.21
CA TYR A 344 -18.87 -18.45 5.43
C TYR A 344 -19.37 -19.65 6.25
N ASP A 345 -20.12 -20.57 5.63
CA ASP A 345 -20.85 -21.66 6.31
C ASP A 345 -21.65 -21.18 7.56
N GLY A 346 -22.23 -19.98 7.46
CA GLY A 346 -23.01 -19.34 8.53
C GLY A 346 -22.19 -18.71 9.67
N GLN A 347 -20.87 -18.86 9.68
CA GLN A 347 -19.98 -18.32 10.72
C GLN A 347 -19.25 -17.05 10.26
N PRO A 348 -18.95 -16.08 11.14
CA PRO A 348 -18.15 -14.91 10.80
C PRO A 348 -16.76 -15.30 10.29
N ILE A 349 -16.28 -14.63 9.25
CA ILE A 349 -14.95 -14.93 8.69
C ILE A 349 -13.82 -14.19 9.43
N GLU A 350 -12.60 -14.71 9.32
CA GLU A 350 -11.37 -13.99 9.68
C GLU A 350 -11.08 -12.90 8.62
N ALA A 351 -11.84 -11.79 8.69
CA ALA A 351 -11.88 -10.71 7.70
C ALA A 351 -10.64 -9.79 7.73
N VAL A 352 -9.46 -10.36 7.53
CA VAL A 352 -8.19 -9.61 7.41
C VAL A 352 -8.17 -8.72 6.15
N TYR A 353 -7.39 -7.65 6.21
CA TYR A 353 -7.28 -6.64 5.15
C TYR A 353 -5.88 -6.00 5.11
N THR A 354 -5.45 -5.54 3.93
CA THR A 354 -4.08 -5.08 3.65
C THR A 354 -4.10 -3.80 2.80
N ALA A 355 -3.20 -2.85 3.08
CA ALA A 355 -3.22 -1.51 2.46
C ALA A 355 -3.17 -1.56 0.92
N THR A 356 -2.14 -2.19 0.37
CA THR A 356 -2.03 -2.49 -1.06
C THR A 356 -1.49 -3.90 -1.22
N CYS A 357 -2.07 -4.66 -2.14
CA CYS A 357 -1.67 -6.04 -2.42
C CYS A 357 -0.54 -6.14 -3.44
N GLY A 358 -0.33 -5.11 -4.27
CA GLY A 358 0.61 -5.10 -5.38
C GLY A 358 0.03 -5.67 -6.69
N GLY A 359 -1.30 -5.69 -6.83
CA GLY A 359 -2.03 -6.18 -8.01
C GLY A 359 -2.61 -7.59 -7.92
N ARG A 360 -2.30 -8.37 -6.88
CA ARG A 360 -2.89 -9.70 -6.59
C ARG A 360 -2.81 -9.98 -5.09
N THR A 361 -3.86 -10.51 -4.47
CA THR A 361 -3.84 -10.85 -3.04
C THR A 361 -3.05 -12.14 -2.76
N GLU A 362 -3.12 -12.68 -1.55
CA GLU A 362 -2.41 -13.89 -1.14
C GLU A 362 -3.34 -14.92 -0.49
N ASP A 363 -3.02 -16.20 -0.65
CA ASP A 363 -3.67 -17.29 0.07
C ASP A 363 -3.27 -17.26 1.56
N ALA A 364 -4.26 -17.31 2.46
CA ALA A 364 -4.01 -17.27 3.91
C ALA A 364 -3.04 -18.36 4.41
N GLN A 365 -3.00 -19.52 3.73
CA GLN A 365 -2.07 -20.60 4.08
C GLN A 365 -0.59 -20.19 3.89
N ALA A 366 -0.27 -19.37 2.89
CA ALA A 366 1.10 -18.94 2.60
C ALA A 366 1.62 -17.90 3.62
N VAL A 367 0.74 -17.19 4.31
CA VAL A 367 1.09 -16.11 5.25
C VAL A 367 0.89 -16.50 6.70
N PHE A 368 -0.23 -17.15 7.03
CA PHE A 368 -0.61 -17.51 8.40
C PHE A 368 -0.47 -19.02 8.71
N GLY A 369 0.06 -19.81 7.77
CA GLY A 369 0.28 -21.26 7.91
C GLY A 369 -0.99 -22.11 8.00
N ARG A 370 -2.18 -21.50 7.89
CA ARG A 370 -3.49 -22.15 7.99
C ARG A 370 -4.36 -21.75 6.80
N ALA A 371 -4.96 -22.75 6.14
CA ALA A 371 -5.91 -22.49 5.07
C ALA A 371 -7.22 -21.88 5.62
N ARG A 372 -7.83 -21.03 4.80
CA ARG A 372 -9.22 -20.56 4.92
C ARG A 372 -9.85 -20.66 3.52
N PRO A 373 -11.03 -21.28 3.35
CA PRO A 373 -11.67 -21.38 2.03
C PRO A 373 -11.91 -20.02 1.36
N TYR A 374 -12.20 -19.00 2.19
CA TYR A 374 -12.56 -17.64 1.77
C TYR A 374 -11.40 -16.65 1.64
N LEU A 375 -10.17 -16.98 2.08
CA LEU A 375 -8.98 -16.11 1.91
C LEU A 375 -8.05 -16.68 0.84
N ARG A 376 -8.43 -16.47 -0.43
CA ARG A 376 -7.70 -16.93 -1.62
C ARG A 376 -6.97 -15.80 -2.32
N SER A 377 -5.91 -16.14 -3.05
CA SER A 377 -5.20 -15.20 -3.92
C SER A 377 -6.03 -14.87 -5.17
N VAL A 378 -6.65 -13.69 -5.16
CA VAL A 378 -7.48 -13.11 -6.24
C VAL A 378 -6.73 -12.00 -6.98
N LEU A 379 -7.07 -11.77 -8.25
CA LEU A 379 -6.49 -10.69 -9.06
C LEU A 379 -7.07 -9.33 -8.62
N CYS A 380 -6.21 -8.33 -8.43
CA CYS A 380 -6.59 -6.97 -8.07
C CYS A 380 -6.35 -6.03 -9.26
N ALA A 381 -6.98 -6.35 -10.39
CA ALA A 381 -6.96 -5.59 -11.65
C ALA A 381 -8.31 -5.81 -12.38
N PRO A 382 -8.74 -4.90 -13.28
CA PRO A 382 -9.89 -5.15 -14.15
C PRO A 382 -9.65 -6.33 -15.10
N GLU A 383 -10.75 -6.98 -15.48
CA GLU A 383 -10.75 -8.04 -16.49
C GLU A 383 -10.75 -7.45 -17.90
N ARG A 384 -10.42 -8.28 -18.90
CA ARG A 384 -10.29 -7.85 -20.30
C ARG A 384 -11.55 -7.16 -20.83
N GLN A 385 -12.73 -7.72 -20.58
CA GLN A 385 -14.01 -7.15 -21.01
C GLN A 385 -14.27 -5.77 -20.38
N TRP A 386 -13.82 -5.54 -19.14
CA TRP A 386 -13.90 -4.23 -18.50
C TRP A 386 -12.99 -3.21 -19.21
N LEU A 387 -11.75 -3.59 -19.52
CA LEU A 387 -10.80 -2.73 -20.25
C LEU A 387 -11.30 -2.39 -21.66
N GLU A 388 -11.94 -3.34 -22.35
CA GLU A 388 -12.56 -3.13 -23.66
C GLU A 388 -13.75 -2.16 -23.56
N ALA A 389 -14.60 -2.28 -22.53
CA ALA A 389 -15.69 -1.34 -22.24
C ALA A 389 -15.22 0.07 -21.79
N HIS A 390 -13.96 0.21 -21.35
CA HIS A 390 -13.34 1.48 -20.96
C HIS A 390 -12.23 1.91 -21.93
N THR A 391 -12.33 1.46 -23.20
CA THR A 391 -11.49 1.95 -24.30
C THR A 391 -12.21 3.07 -25.05
N LEU A 392 -11.63 4.27 -25.05
CA LEU A 392 -11.99 5.33 -25.97
C LEU A 392 -11.47 4.97 -27.37
N ILE A 393 -12.30 5.09 -28.40
CA ILE A 393 -11.96 4.85 -29.81
C ILE A 393 -12.38 6.10 -30.60
N THR A 394 -11.59 6.46 -31.62
CA THR A 394 -11.94 7.52 -32.58
C THR A 394 -12.13 6.92 -33.98
N GLU A 395 -13.06 7.50 -34.72
CA GLU A 395 -13.31 7.23 -36.14
C GLU A 395 -12.31 7.97 -37.03
N ARG A 396 -11.58 8.98 -36.50
CA ARG A 396 -10.59 9.73 -37.27
C ARG A 396 -9.38 8.84 -37.64
N PRO A 397 -8.90 8.88 -38.90
CA PRO A 397 -7.61 8.30 -39.28
C PRO A 397 -6.45 8.80 -38.40
N VAL A 398 -5.47 7.94 -38.15
CA VAL A 398 -4.33 8.22 -37.26
C VAL A 398 -3.41 9.28 -37.89
N VAL A 399 -3.50 10.52 -37.41
CA VAL A 399 -2.66 11.63 -37.88
C VAL A 399 -1.20 11.43 -37.41
N PRO A 400 -0.21 11.29 -38.31
CA PRO A 400 1.13 10.81 -37.93
C PRO A 400 1.96 11.73 -37.01
N GLN A 401 1.62 13.01 -36.91
CA GLN A 401 2.36 13.98 -36.09
C GLN A 401 1.44 14.86 -35.26
N ARG A 402 1.73 14.96 -33.95
CA ARG A 402 1.00 15.81 -32.99
C ARG A 402 0.81 17.27 -33.46
N GLY A 403 1.84 17.85 -34.06
CA GLY A 403 1.78 19.23 -34.56
C GLY A 403 0.73 19.44 -35.66
N VAL A 404 0.46 18.43 -36.49
CA VAL A 404 -0.60 18.50 -37.52
C VAL A 404 -1.97 18.58 -36.87
N ALA A 405 -2.25 17.72 -35.88
CA ALA A 405 -3.51 17.76 -35.15
C ALA A 405 -3.71 19.12 -34.44
N LEU A 406 -2.68 19.63 -33.75
CA LEU A 406 -2.73 20.94 -33.12
C LEU A 406 -2.98 22.08 -34.11
N LEU A 407 -2.37 22.03 -35.30
CA LEU A 407 -2.62 23.04 -36.34
C LEU A 407 -4.06 22.94 -36.90
N GLN A 408 -4.61 21.72 -37.03
CA GLN A 408 -6.00 21.52 -37.44
C GLN A 408 -7.01 22.05 -36.40
N LEU A 409 -6.71 21.98 -35.10
CA LEU A 409 -7.55 22.60 -34.05
C LEU A 409 -7.64 24.13 -34.20
N VAL A 410 -6.56 24.78 -34.65
CA VAL A 410 -6.53 26.24 -34.88
C VAL A 410 -6.98 26.66 -36.29
N GLY A 411 -7.64 25.75 -37.01
CA GLY A 411 -8.25 26.03 -38.31
C GLY A 411 -7.33 25.84 -39.52
N LEU A 412 -6.15 25.24 -39.38
CA LEU A 412 -5.31 24.92 -40.53
C LEU A 412 -5.95 23.78 -41.35
N THR A 413 -6.39 24.10 -42.56
CA THR A 413 -6.88 23.09 -43.51
C THR A 413 -5.70 22.36 -44.16
N LEU A 414 -5.76 21.03 -44.17
CA LEU A 414 -4.78 20.13 -44.79
C LEU A 414 -5.53 18.98 -45.48
N PRO A 415 -4.89 18.23 -46.41
CA PRO A 415 -5.52 17.09 -47.07
C PRO A 415 -6.08 16.07 -46.08
N GLY A 416 -7.26 15.51 -46.37
CA GLY A 416 -8.01 14.67 -45.41
C GLY A 416 -7.26 13.45 -44.87
N ASN A 417 -6.34 12.89 -45.67
CA ASN A 417 -5.43 11.82 -45.28
C ASN A 417 -3.98 12.34 -45.25
N VAL A 418 -3.58 12.96 -44.14
CA VAL A 418 -2.17 13.30 -43.90
C VAL A 418 -1.37 12.03 -43.62
N THR A 419 -0.55 11.58 -44.57
CA THR A 419 0.33 10.40 -44.45
C THR A 419 1.75 10.79 -44.00
N MET A 420 2.59 9.81 -43.66
CA MET A 420 4.03 10.06 -43.48
C MET A 420 4.68 10.53 -44.79
N GLU A 421 4.33 9.92 -45.92
CA GLU A 421 4.78 10.31 -47.26
C GLU A 421 4.49 11.79 -47.57
N PHE A 422 3.29 12.29 -47.26
CA PHE A 422 2.97 13.72 -47.38
C PHE A 422 3.88 14.61 -46.51
N LEU A 423 4.21 14.16 -45.30
CA LEU A 423 5.02 14.90 -44.31
C LEU A 423 6.53 14.82 -44.56
N ASP A 424 7.01 13.77 -45.23
CA ASP A 424 8.41 13.57 -45.58
C ASP A 424 8.75 14.19 -46.96
N ALA A 425 7.75 14.39 -47.83
CA ALA A 425 7.88 15.17 -49.05
C ALA A 425 8.23 16.66 -48.78
N PRO A 426 8.92 17.34 -49.72
CA PRO A 426 9.20 18.78 -49.65
C PRO A 426 7.92 19.61 -49.45
N ALA A 427 8.04 20.72 -48.71
CA ALA A 427 7.03 21.77 -48.68
C ALA A 427 7.15 22.68 -49.90
N MET A 428 6.02 23.14 -50.42
CA MET A 428 5.97 24.15 -51.49
C MET A 428 5.76 25.55 -50.90
N ALA A 429 6.24 26.59 -51.58
CA ALA A 429 6.27 27.95 -51.04
C ALA A 429 4.88 28.53 -50.75
N ASP A 430 3.91 28.24 -51.61
CA ASP A 430 2.50 28.58 -51.49
C ASP A 430 1.83 27.86 -50.31
N GLU A 431 2.17 26.59 -50.08
CA GLU A 431 1.76 25.86 -48.87
C GLU A 431 2.29 26.55 -47.61
N VAL A 432 3.60 26.87 -47.55
CA VAL A 432 4.22 27.52 -46.39
C VAL A 432 3.61 28.89 -46.11
N ALA A 433 3.39 29.71 -47.15
CA ALA A 433 2.73 31.01 -47.03
C ALA A 433 1.30 30.87 -46.48
N SER A 434 0.49 29.97 -47.07
CA SER A 434 -0.89 29.70 -46.63
C SER A 434 -0.95 29.24 -45.17
N TRP A 435 0.00 28.41 -44.73
CA TRP A 435 0.08 27.95 -43.34
C TRP A 435 0.52 29.06 -42.37
N LEU A 436 1.45 29.93 -42.77
CA LEU A 436 1.85 31.12 -42.01
C LEU A 436 0.67 32.10 -41.84
N GLU A 437 -0.10 32.35 -42.89
CA GLU A 437 -1.32 33.17 -42.83
C GLU A 437 -2.38 32.61 -41.88
N ALA A 438 -2.64 31.29 -41.94
CA ALA A 438 -3.59 30.64 -41.05
C ALA A 438 -3.18 30.75 -39.57
N VAL A 439 -1.89 30.57 -39.28
CA VAL A 439 -1.34 30.74 -37.93
C VAL A 439 -1.35 32.22 -37.49
N ALA A 440 -1.07 33.18 -38.39
CA ALA A 440 -1.19 34.61 -38.11
C ALA A 440 -2.63 35.02 -37.76
N ARG A 441 -3.60 34.51 -38.52
CA ARG A 441 -5.04 34.73 -38.31
C ARG A 441 -5.51 34.18 -36.96
N PHE A 442 -5.10 32.96 -36.59
CA PHE A 442 -5.37 32.40 -35.27
C PHE A 442 -4.74 33.24 -34.13
N MET A 443 -3.50 33.70 -34.32
CA MET A 443 -2.80 34.54 -33.36
C MET A 443 -3.26 36.01 -33.35
N GLY A 444 -4.36 36.35 -34.04
CA GLY A 444 -4.95 37.70 -34.04
C GLY A 444 -4.09 38.77 -34.72
N ARG A 445 -3.18 38.38 -35.62
CA ARG A 445 -2.31 39.32 -36.37
C ARG A 445 -2.94 39.70 -37.71
N SER A 446 -2.53 40.85 -38.23
CA SER A 446 -3.02 41.37 -39.53
C SER A 446 -2.78 40.38 -40.68
N ALA A 447 -3.66 40.47 -41.69
CA ALA A 447 -3.61 39.68 -42.92
C ALA A 447 -2.97 40.46 -44.09
N GLU A 448 -2.19 41.51 -43.81
CA GLU A 448 -1.36 42.20 -44.80
C GLU A 448 -0.47 41.22 -45.60
N ALA A 449 -0.24 41.55 -46.87
CA ALA A 449 0.49 40.69 -47.81
C ALA A 449 1.87 40.30 -47.28
N PHE A 450 2.32 39.12 -47.67
CA PHE A 450 3.49 38.48 -47.10
C PHE A 450 4.65 38.53 -48.11
N GLU A 451 5.41 39.62 -48.06
CA GLU A 451 6.43 39.99 -49.07
C GLU A 451 7.78 39.25 -48.91
N ILE A 452 7.75 37.93 -48.71
CA ILE A 452 8.96 37.11 -48.67
C ILE A 452 9.06 36.28 -49.96
N PRO A 453 10.20 36.33 -50.69
CA PRO A 453 10.41 35.55 -51.90
C PRO A 453 10.13 34.06 -51.70
N SER A 454 9.30 33.49 -52.58
CA SER A 454 8.76 32.13 -52.47
C SER A 454 9.85 31.05 -52.31
N ASP A 455 10.96 31.20 -53.01
CA ASP A 455 12.14 30.33 -52.95
C ASP A 455 12.78 30.25 -51.55
N ARG A 456 12.65 31.31 -50.73
CA ARG A 456 13.21 31.36 -49.37
C ARG A 456 12.34 30.62 -48.36
N LEU A 457 11.03 30.51 -48.57
CA LEU A 457 10.09 29.94 -47.60
C LEU A 457 10.26 28.44 -47.39
N VAL A 458 10.79 27.76 -48.41
CA VAL A 458 11.12 26.33 -48.35
C VAL A 458 12.51 26.08 -47.73
N GLN A 459 13.30 27.13 -47.45
CA GLN A 459 14.60 27.05 -46.80
C GLN A 459 14.51 27.33 -45.29
N LEU A 460 15.39 26.73 -44.50
CA LEU A 460 15.39 26.86 -43.04
C LEU A 460 15.69 28.30 -42.56
N SER A 461 16.54 29.04 -43.27
CA SER A 461 16.85 30.45 -43.03
C SER A 461 15.65 31.36 -43.31
N GLY A 462 15.03 31.23 -44.49
CA GLY A 462 13.89 32.05 -44.89
C GLY A 462 12.63 31.76 -44.07
N LEU A 463 12.37 30.50 -43.70
CA LEU A 463 11.31 30.17 -42.74
C LEU A 463 11.59 30.78 -41.35
N ALA A 464 12.84 30.85 -40.92
CA ALA A 464 13.18 31.47 -39.64
C ALA A 464 12.95 32.99 -39.65
N GLN A 465 13.39 33.67 -40.71
CA GLN A 465 13.12 35.10 -40.93
C GLN A 465 11.62 35.38 -41.00
N ALA A 466 10.87 34.61 -41.80
CA ALA A 466 9.41 34.68 -41.90
C ALA A 466 8.68 34.56 -40.55
N ILE A 467 9.13 33.64 -39.68
CA ILE A 467 8.52 33.46 -38.36
C ILE A 467 8.88 34.63 -37.43
N ILE A 468 10.10 35.17 -37.48
CA ILE A 468 10.46 36.38 -36.72
C ILE A 468 9.60 37.56 -37.19
N GLU A 469 9.73 37.96 -38.45
CA GLU A 469 9.08 39.14 -39.04
C GLU A 469 7.56 39.14 -38.81
N ARG A 470 6.90 37.98 -38.95
CA ARG A 470 5.44 37.88 -38.81
C ARG A 470 4.95 37.69 -37.37
N PHE A 471 5.75 37.11 -36.45
CA PHE A 471 5.27 36.70 -35.11
C PHE A 471 6.01 37.33 -33.91
N TYR A 472 6.97 38.22 -34.15
CA TYR A 472 7.73 38.93 -33.13
C TYR A 472 7.49 40.45 -33.24
N PRO A 473 7.97 41.28 -32.29
CA PRO A 473 8.18 42.71 -32.50
C PRO A 473 9.32 42.96 -33.49
N PRO A 474 9.33 44.08 -34.25
CA PRO A 474 10.39 44.37 -35.24
C PRO A 474 11.80 44.34 -34.64
N ASP A 475 12.03 45.08 -33.54
CA ASP A 475 13.35 45.26 -32.93
C ASP A 475 13.82 44.04 -32.09
N TYR A 476 13.08 42.93 -32.10
CA TYR A 476 13.26 41.83 -31.14
C TYR A 476 14.64 41.17 -31.21
N LEU A 477 15.22 41.02 -32.42
CA LEU A 477 16.55 40.42 -32.56
C LEU A 477 17.62 41.34 -32.00
N ASP A 478 17.68 42.58 -32.49
CA ASP A 478 18.70 43.56 -32.12
C ASP A 478 18.64 43.96 -30.63
N ALA A 479 17.44 43.95 -30.03
CA ALA A 479 17.25 44.28 -28.62
C ALA A 479 17.58 43.14 -27.64
N LEU A 480 17.60 41.87 -28.09
CA LEU A 480 17.67 40.69 -27.18
C LEU A 480 18.73 39.64 -27.53
N PHE A 481 19.37 39.70 -28.71
CA PHE A 481 20.39 38.72 -29.14
C PHE A 481 21.66 39.43 -29.60
N THR A 482 22.69 39.43 -28.76
CA THR A 482 24.00 39.96 -29.18
C THR A 482 24.68 39.00 -30.18
N PRO A 483 25.66 39.46 -30.97
CA PRO A 483 26.47 38.58 -31.81
C PRO A 483 27.17 37.44 -31.04
N ALA A 484 27.42 37.63 -29.73
CA ALA A 484 27.96 36.59 -28.86
C ALA A 484 26.91 35.51 -28.56
N ASP A 485 25.66 35.88 -28.28
CA ASP A 485 24.55 34.93 -28.06
C ASP A 485 24.25 34.12 -29.32
N VAL A 486 24.23 34.78 -30.49
CA VAL A 486 24.04 34.12 -31.80
C VAL A 486 25.20 33.17 -32.13
N THR A 487 26.42 33.48 -31.68
CA THR A 487 27.58 32.58 -31.83
C THR A 487 27.48 31.39 -30.86
N TYR A 488 27.11 31.64 -29.61
CA TYR A 488 26.98 30.60 -28.57
C TYR A 488 25.83 29.61 -28.85
N LEU A 489 24.67 30.09 -29.27
CA LEU A 489 23.48 29.25 -29.53
C LEU A 489 23.57 28.41 -30.82
N LEU A 490 24.59 28.66 -31.66
CA LEU A 490 24.82 28.03 -32.95
C LEU A 490 26.25 27.46 -33.10
N ASP A 491 26.95 27.19 -31.98
CA ASP A 491 28.34 26.70 -32.00
C ASP A 491 28.50 25.30 -32.65
N TYR A 492 27.42 24.52 -32.69
CA TYR A 492 27.29 23.20 -33.33
C TYR A 492 26.80 23.24 -34.79
N ALA A 493 26.70 24.43 -35.41
CA ALA A 493 26.25 24.60 -36.80
C ALA A 493 27.39 25.20 -37.65
N ASP A 494 27.88 24.41 -38.62
CA ASP A 494 29.13 24.59 -39.38
C ASP A 494 29.13 25.77 -40.39
N GLY A 495 28.63 26.95 -39.99
CA GLY A 495 28.65 28.17 -40.81
C GLY A 495 27.71 28.17 -42.01
N THR A 496 26.90 27.13 -42.21
CA THR A 496 26.05 26.85 -43.39
C THR A 496 24.88 27.83 -43.63
N VAL A 497 24.81 28.95 -42.88
CA VAL A 497 23.80 29.99 -43.03
C VAL A 497 24.51 31.33 -43.18
N ALA A 498 24.35 31.95 -44.36
CA ALA A 498 25.25 32.98 -44.85
C ALA A 498 25.03 34.40 -44.30
N SER A 499 23.80 34.76 -43.87
CA SER A 499 23.49 36.13 -43.43
C SER A 499 23.45 36.24 -41.89
N PRO A 500 23.95 37.35 -41.29
CA PRO A 500 23.87 37.59 -39.84
C PRO A 500 22.42 37.55 -39.32
N GLU A 501 21.48 38.09 -40.07
CA GLU A 501 20.07 38.23 -39.72
C GLU A 501 19.39 36.85 -39.70
N ALA A 502 19.68 36.01 -40.70
CA ALA A 502 19.22 34.62 -40.73
C ALA A 502 19.81 33.79 -39.57
N ARG A 503 21.07 34.03 -39.19
CA ARG A 503 21.68 33.40 -38.00
C ARG A 503 21.00 33.88 -36.72
N ALA A 504 20.74 35.18 -36.57
CA ALA A 504 20.04 35.73 -35.41
C ALA A 504 18.61 35.16 -35.29
N ALA A 505 17.86 35.09 -36.39
CA ALA A 505 16.53 34.48 -36.42
C ALA A 505 16.56 32.99 -36.03
N LEU A 506 17.54 32.22 -36.49
CA LEU A 506 17.69 30.81 -36.12
C LEU A 506 18.07 30.63 -34.64
N ALA A 507 19.00 31.44 -34.12
CA ALA A 507 19.37 31.43 -32.71
C ALA A 507 18.16 31.76 -31.81
N ALA A 508 17.40 32.79 -32.18
CA ALA A 508 16.17 33.19 -31.50
C ALA A 508 15.12 32.08 -31.47
N LEU A 509 14.75 31.51 -32.63
CA LEU A 509 13.72 30.46 -32.69
C LEU A 509 14.16 29.12 -32.08
N ILE A 510 15.46 28.88 -31.92
CA ILE A 510 15.99 27.73 -31.17
C ILE A 510 15.96 28.01 -29.67
N SER A 511 16.32 29.22 -29.22
CA SER A 511 16.21 29.66 -27.82
C SER A 511 14.75 29.64 -27.34
N ASP A 512 13.83 30.24 -28.12
CA ASP A 512 12.38 30.16 -27.91
C ASP A 512 11.84 28.72 -28.11
N GLY A 513 12.64 27.75 -28.56
CA GLY A 513 12.29 26.33 -28.67
C GLY A 513 11.25 25.98 -29.75
N ILE A 514 11.05 26.88 -30.72
CA ILE A 514 10.18 26.70 -31.88
C ILE A 514 10.87 25.79 -32.90
N LEU A 515 12.09 26.12 -33.30
CA LEU A 515 12.92 25.24 -34.11
C LEU A 515 13.61 24.18 -33.24
N SER A 516 14.23 23.19 -33.89
CA SER A 516 14.97 22.13 -33.23
C SER A 516 16.43 22.19 -33.67
N PRO A 517 17.42 22.20 -32.74
CA PRO A 517 18.84 22.12 -33.06
C PRO A 517 19.21 20.97 -34.03
N SER A 518 18.42 19.90 -34.03
CA SER A 518 18.59 18.76 -34.94
C SER A 518 18.33 19.06 -36.43
N LEU A 519 17.81 20.24 -36.78
CA LEU A 519 17.63 20.72 -38.16
C LEU A 519 18.93 21.33 -38.74
N LEU A 520 19.82 21.84 -37.89
CA LEU A 520 21.08 22.49 -38.31
C LEU A 520 22.26 21.53 -38.48
N ARG A 521 22.05 20.22 -38.38
CA ARG A 521 23.15 19.24 -38.50
C ARG A 521 23.58 19.11 -39.98
N PRO A 522 24.88 19.15 -40.31
CA PRO A 522 25.36 19.17 -41.70
C PRO A 522 24.77 18.07 -42.59
N SER A 523 24.65 16.84 -42.07
CA SER A 523 24.06 15.69 -42.77
C SER A 523 22.52 15.70 -42.90
N ARG A 524 21.89 16.86 -42.65
CA ARG A 524 20.43 17.09 -42.76
C ARG A 524 20.05 18.43 -43.37
N VAL A 525 21.02 19.25 -43.81
CA VAL A 525 20.73 20.47 -44.58
C VAL A 525 20.38 20.06 -46.01
N SER A 526 19.09 19.81 -46.22
CA SER A 526 18.47 19.68 -47.54
C SER A 526 18.21 21.09 -48.10
N ASP A 527 18.27 21.25 -49.43
CA ASP A 527 17.94 22.51 -50.11
C ASP A 527 16.49 22.96 -49.83
N HIS A 528 15.62 22.02 -49.46
CA HIS A 528 14.23 22.24 -49.09
C HIS A 528 13.84 21.52 -47.79
N LEU A 529 13.02 22.17 -46.97
CA LEU A 529 12.35 21.57 -45.82
C LEU A 529 11.21 20.64 -46.24
N SER A 530 10.99 19.57 -45.47
CA SER A 530 9.80 18.73 -45.63
C SER A 530 8.56 19.39 -44.99
N ARG A 531 7.35 19.06 -45.48
CA ARG A 531 6.09 19.55 -44.90
C ARG A 531 6.01 19.30 -43.38
N GLY A 532 6.44 18.13 -42.94
CA GLY A 532 6.49 17.73 -41.54
C GLY A 532 7.56 18.44 -40.69
N GLN A 533 8.54 19.11 -41.31
CA GLN A 533 9.45 20.02 -40.59
C GLN A 533 8.79 21.40 -40.40
N VAL A 534 8.22 21.97 -41.47
CA VAL A 534 7.53 23.28 -41.43
C VAL A 534 6.34 23.24 -40.46
N LEU A 535 5.42 22.28 -40.63
CA LEU A 535 4.23 22.13 -39.77
C LEU A 535 4.61 21.88 -38.30
N ARG A 536 5.78 21.31 -38.02
CA ARG A 536 6.28 21.12 -36.64
C ARG A 536 6.82 22.41 -36.03
N ALA A 537 7.45 23.28 -36.82
CA ALA A 537 7.85 24.62 -36.38
C ALA A 537 6.60 25.48 -36.10
N LEU A 538 5.65 25.52 -37.05
CA LEU A 538 4.39 26.27 -36.92
C LEU A 538 3.55 25.80 -35.72
N ALA A 539 3.44 24.49 -35.49
CA ALA A 539 2.75 23.96 -34.32
C ALA A 539 3.40 24.42 -33.00
N ARG A 540 4.74 24.42 -32.91
CA ARG A 540 5.45 24.87 -31.70
C ARG A 540 5.36 26.38 -31.48
N LEU A 541 5.34 27.18 -32.55
CA LEU A 541 5.04 28.61 -32.51
C LEU A 541 3.64 28.85 -31.89
N VAL A 542 2.63 28.12 -32.38
CA VAL A 542 1.25 28.14 -31.87
C VAL A 542 1.18 27.69 -30.40
N GLU A 543 1.85 26.61 -30.01
CA GLU A 543 1.90 26.15 -28.61
C GLU A 543 2.58 27.16 -27.67
N ARG A 544 3.70 27.74 -28.08
CA ARG A 544 4.53 28.61 -27.20
C ARG A 544 4.10 30.06 -27.17
N ARG A 545 3.49 30.57 -28.24
CA ARG A 545 3.11 32.00 -28.38
C ARG A 545 1.62 32.21 -28.67
N GLY A 546 0.95 31.27 -29.33
CA GLY A 546 -0.44 31.38 -29.75
C GLY A 546 -1.49 31.13 -28.65
N ARG A 547 -1.09 30.91 -27.39
CA ARG A 547 -1.99 30.65 -26.24
C ARG A 547 -3.00 29.50 -26.49
N MET A 548 -2.49 28.37 -26.96
CA MET A 548 -3.30 27.17 -27.22
C MET A 548 -4.22 26.80 -26.04
N PRO A 549 -5.54 26.65 -26.25
CA PRO A 549 -6.49 26.25 -25.20
C PRO A 549 -6.47 24.73 -24.94
N ILE A 550 -5.29 24.22 -24.58
CA ILE A 550 -5.09 22.85 -24.09
C ILE A 550 -5.22 22.87 -22.57
N GLU A 551 -6.31 22.29 -22.06
CA GLU A 551 -6.56 22.07 -20.65
C GLU A 551 -5.83 20.81 -20.14
N THR A 552 -5.63 20.73 -18.82
CA THR A 552 -4.96 19.61 -18.16
C THR A 552 -5.78 19.07 -17.00
N GLY A 553 -5.56 17.80 -16.64
CA GLY A 553 -6.14 17.21 -15.45
C GLY A 553 -5.76 15.76 -15.24
N ARG A 554 -6.52 15.09 -14.37
CA ARG A 554 -6.42 13.65 -14.11
C ARG A 554 -7.72 12.95 -14.47
N VAL A 555 -7.66 11.84 -15.19
CA VAL A 555 -8.84 11.06 -15.50
C VAL A 555 -9.27 10.28 -14.25
N ARG A 556 -10.53 10.41 -13.83
CA ARG A 556 -11.13 9.57 -12.78
C ARG A 556 -11.73 8.30 -13.36
N LEU A 557 -12.47 8.44 -14.47
CA LEU A 557 -13.13 7.34 -15.19
C LEU A 557 -13.46 7.79 -16.63
N PHE A 558 -13.56 6.84 -17.56
CA PHE A 558 -14.22 7.02 -18.85
C PHE A 558 -15.44 6.09 -18.93
N ARG A 559 -16.63 6.62 -19.25
CA ARG A 559 -17.86 5.81 -19.35
C ARG A 559 -18.85 6.45 -20.31
N ALA A 560 -19.50 5.64 -21.15
CA ALA A 560 -20.55 6.09 -22.08
C ALA A 560 -20.13 7.32 -22.93
N HIS A 561 -18.96 7.24 -23.57
CA HIS A 561 -18.35 8.32 -24.38
C HIS A 561 -18.12 9.65 -23.63
N ARG A 562 -18.12 9.63 -22.29
CA ARG A 562 -17.73 10.76 -21.45
C ARG A 562 -16.46 10.49 -20.66
N LEU A 563 -15.54 11.45 -20.70
CA LEU A 563 -14.32 11.46 -19.91
C LEU A 563 -14.55 12.30 -18.64
N ILE A 564 -14.41 11.68 -17.46
CA ILE A 564 -14.51 12.37 -16.18
C ILE A 564 -13.11 12.79 -15.76
N ILE A 565 -12.86 14.11 -15.78
CA ILE A 565 -11.56 14.73 -15.52
C ILE A 565 -11.65 15.56 -14.24
N GLU A 566 -10.69 15.34 -13.36
CA GLU A 566 -10.42 16.11 -12.15
C GLU A 566 -9.37 17.18 -12.46
N SER A 567 -9.71 18.45 -12.20
CA SER A 567 -8.80 19.58 -12.37
C SER A 567 -7.70 19.57 -11.29
N GLU A 568 -6.65 20.38 -11.47
CA GLU A 568 -5.61 20.56 -10.44
C GLU A 568 -6.16 21.20 -9.14
N GLN A 569 -7.38 21.76 -9.17
CA GLN A 569 -8.13 22.27 -8.02
C GLN A 569 -9.03 21.22 -7.36
N GLY A 570 -9.07 19.99 -7.88
CA GLY A 570 -9.88 18.88 -7.34
C GLY A 570 -11.35 18.87 -7.78
N GLU A 571 -11.76 19.73 -8.72
CA GLU A 571 -13.11 19.70 -9.27
C GLU A 571 -13.22 18.66 -10.39
N ALA A 572 -14.15 17.70 -10.26
CA ALA A 572 -14.38 16.65 -11.25
C ALA A 572 -15.54 16.99 -12.18
N ARG A 573 -15.27 17.13 -13.49
CA ARG A 573 -16.28 17.40 -14.54
C ARG A 573 -16.31 16.28 -15.57
N ALA A 574 -17.47 16.06 -16.18
CA ALA A 574 -17.69 15.01 -17.18
C ALA A 574 -17.90 15.62 -18.57
N TYR A 575 -16.96 15.40 -19.46
CA TYR A 575 -16.95 15.96 -20.82
C TYR A 575 -17.33 14.89 -21.86
N PRO A 576 -18.23 15.15 -22.82
CA PRO A 576 -18.39 14.29 -23.99
C PRO A 576 -17.12 14.30 -24.84
N VAL A 577 -16.78 13.17 -25.43
CA VAL A 577 -15.64 13.05 -26.36
C VAL A 577 -16.19 12.85 -27.77
N SER A 578 -15.74 13.67 -28.71
CA SER A 578 -16.19 13.62 -30.10
C SER A 578 -15.73 12.31 -30.76
N ALA A 579 -16.59 11.69 -31.56
CA ALA A 579 -16.25 10.48 -32.33
C ALA A 579 -15.06 10.71 -33.29
N SER A 580 -14.80 11.96 -33.67
CA SER A 580 -13.68 12.36 -34.51
C SER A 580 -12.47 12.93 -33.74
N ALA A 581 -12.35 12.69 -32.43
CA ALA A 581 -11.26 13.27 -31.63
C ALA A 581 -9.86 12.78 -32.07
N PHE A 582 -8.86 13.66 -32.04
CA PHE A 582 -7.45 13.28 -32.21
C PHE A 582 -6.94 12.61 -30.92
N LEU A 583 -6.44 11.37 -31.00
CA LEU A 583 -5.96 10.64 -29.82
C LEU A 583 -4.44 10.41 -29.88
N PHE A 584 -3.75 10.75 -28.79
CA PHE A 584 -2.33 10.56 -28.59
C PHE A 584 -2.05 9.84 -27.27
N LYS A 585 -1.09 8.93 -27.28
CA LYS A 585 -0.55 8.27 -26.09
C LYS A 585 0.80 8.91 -25.76
N ARG A 586 0.87 9.60 -24.63
CA ARG A 586 2.07 10.32 -24.19
C ARG A 586 3.01 9.39 -23.44
N LEU A 587 4.27 9.36 -23.84
CA LEU A 587 5.34 8.51 -23.28
C LEU A 587 6.54 9.41 -22.98
N GLY A 588 6.49 10.10 -21.83
CA GLY A 588 7.47 11.12 -21.46
C GLY A 588 7.39 12.34 -22.37
N SER A 589 8.44 12.58 -23.16
CA SER A 589 8.51 13.67 -24.14
C SER A 589 7.90 13.31 -25.50
N GLU A 590 7.59 12.03 -25.76
CA GLU A 590 7.00 11.59 -27.03
C GLU A 590 5.47 11.49 -26.94
N CYS A 591 4.79 11.74 -28.05
CA CYS A 591 3.34 11.58 -28.20
C CYS A 591 3.06 10.71 -29.41
N VAL A 592 2.74 9.44 -29.16
CA VAL A 592 2.45 8.45 -30.20
C VAL A 592 0.99 8.59 -30.64
N PRO A 593 0.69 8.85 -31.93
CA PRO A 593 -0.69 8.93 -32.40
C PRO A 593 -1.35 7.55 -32.38
N VAL A 594 -2.63 7.49 -32.01
CA VAL A 594 -3.40 6.26 -31.89
C VAL A 594 -4.85 6.47 -32.33
N ASN A 595 -5.57 5.39 -32.66
CA ASN A 595 -7.04 5.41 -32.84
C ASN A 595 -7.80 4.92 -31.59
N ARG A 596 -7.10 4.49 -30.53
CA ARG A 596 -7.69 3.94 -29.30
C ARG A 596 -6.86 4.20 -28.06
N LEU A 597 -7.52 4.50 -26.95
CA LEU A 597 -6.93 4.71 -25.62
C LEU A 597 -7.69 3.86 -24.58
N ILE A 598 -6.99 2.94 -23.92
CA ILE A 598 -7.53 2.20 -22.77
C ILE A 598 -7.37 3.10 -21.54
N ILE A 599 -8.47 3.34 -20.83
CA ILE A 599 -8.53 4.28 -19.70
C ILE A 599 -8.92 3.53 -18.44
N VAL A 600 -8.07 3.54 -17.41
CA VAL A 600 -8.30 2.85 -16.13
C VAL A 600 -8.51 3.80 -14.94
N GLY A 601 -8.20 5.08 -15.08
CA GLY A 601 -8.26 6.06 -14.01
C GLY A 601 -6.91 6.28 -13.32
N GLY A 602 -6.63 7.54 -13.01
CA GLY A 602 -5.35 8.04 -12.49
C GLY A 602 -4.33 8.44 -13.57
N GLU A 603 -4.65 8.32 -14.86
CA GLU A 603 -3.86 8.92 -15.95
C GLU A 603 -3.86 10.45 -15.86
N ARG A 604 -2.76 11.07 -16.33
CA ARG A 604 -2.78 12.51 -16.66
C ARG A 604 -3.29 12.69 -18.09
N VAL A 605 -4.08 13.72 -18.30
CA VAL A 605 -4.65 14.07 -19.60
C VAL A 605 -4.38 15.54 -19.93
N TRP A 606 -4.06 15.79 -21.20
CA TRP A 606 -4.11 17.09 -21.84
C TRP A 606 -5.19 17.02 -22.91
N PHE A 607 -6.08 18.01 -23.00
CA PHE A 607 -7.23 17.96 -23.90
C PHE A 607 -7.61 19.34 -24.44
N HIS A 608 -8.19 19.36 -25.64
CA HIS A 608 -8.88 20.53 -26.18
C HIS A 608 -10.39 20.36 -26.01
N ARG A 609 -11.16 21.44 -26.17
CA ARG A 609 -12.61 21.39 -26.33
C ARG A 609 -13.05 22.26 -27.50
N ASN A 610 -13.89 21.69 -28.37
CA ASN A 610 -14.50 22.43 -29.46
C ASN A 610 -15.56 23.43 -28.96
N ALA A 611 -16.10 24.25 -29.87
CA ALA A 611 -17.13 25.25 -29.54
C ALA A 611 -18.45 24.67 -28.99
N ALA A 612 -18.71 23.36 -29.19
CA ALA A 612 -19.86 22.66 -28.59
C ALA A 612 -19.54 22.08 -27.19
N GLY A 613 -18.30 22.25 -26.69
CA GLY A 613 -17.84 21.77 -25.40
C GLY A 613 -17.42 20.29 -25.39
N GLU A 614 -17.36 19.62 -26.54
CA GLU A 614 -16.84 18.26 -26.65
C GLU A 614 -15.31 18.25 -26.71
N ILE A 615 -14.71 17.19 -26.17
CA ILE A 615 -13.29 16.91 -26.33
C ILE A 615 -13.04 16.36 -27.74
N ASP A 616 -12.30 17.11 -28.53
CA ASP A 616 -11.86 16.81 -29.90
C ASP A 616 -10.35 16.50 -30.01
N TYR A 617 -9.60 16.60 -28.90
CA TYR A 617 -8.19 16.24 -28.81
C TYR A 617 -7.85 15.68 -27.43
N VAL A 618 -7.08 14.59 -27.37
CA VAL A 618 -6.62 13.93 -26.13
C VAL A 618 -5.17 13.51 -26.25
N GLU A 619 -4.30 13.97 -25.35
CA GLU A 619 -3.08 13.26 -24.96
C GLU A 619 -3.30 12.56 -23.63
N LEU A 620 -3.10 11.25 -23.58
CA LEU A 620 -3.19 10.47 -22.35
C LEU A 620 -1.81 9.92 -21.97
N GLU A 621 -1.30 10.31 -20.80
CA GLU A 621 -0.11 9.69 -20.19
C GLU A 621 -0.54 8.45 -19.38
N PRO A 622 -0.12 7.23 -19.77
CA PRO A 622 -0.55 6.01 -19.11
C PRO A 622 -0.15 5.97 -17.64
N ASN A 623 -1.08 5.59 -16.76
CA ASN A 623 -0.83 5.53 -15.33
C ASN A 623 0.40 4.62 -15.03
N PRO A 624 1.51 5.14 -14.46
CA PRO A 624 2.75 4.39 -14.29
C PRO A 624 2.64 3.25 -13.28
N GLN A 625 1.60 3.22 -12.45
CA GLN A 625 1.28 2.09 -11.58
C GLN A 625 0.69 0.90 -12.34
N GLY A 626 0.16 1.13 -13.55
CA GLY A 626 -0.53 0.16 -14.40
C GLY A 626 -1.98 -0.10 -13.96
N ALA A 627 -2.66 -1.00 -14.66
CA ALA A 627 -4.08 -1.31 -14.47
C ALA A 627 -4.46 -2.02 -13.14
N ALA A 628 -3.54 -2.19 -12.18
CA ALA A 628 -3.89 -2.74 -10.87
C ALA A 628 -4.87 -1.80 -10.14
N ARG A 629 -5.85 -2.31 -9.38
CA ARG A 629 -6.87 -1.49 -8.70
C ARG A 629 -6.33 -0.70 -7.52
N ASP A 630 -5.20 -1.13 -6.95
CA ASP A 630 -4.45 -0.37 -5.94
C ASP A 630 -3.51 0.70 -6.53
N ARG A 631 -3.64 1.03 -7.83
CA ARG A 631 -2.94 2.14 -8.53
C ARG A 631 -3.04 3.50 -7.86
N TYR A 632 -4.12 3.74 -7.10
CA TYR A 632 -4.35 4.97 -6.36
C TYR A 632 -3.48 5.10 -5.08
N SER A 633 -2.77 4.04 -4.68
CA SER A 633 -1.88 4.09 -3.52
C SER A 633 -0.51 4.68 -3.87
N PRO A 634 -0.05 5.75 -3.21
CA PRO A 634 1.29 6.30 -3.43
C PRO A 634 2.40 5.32 -3.02
N VAL A 635 2.09 4.33 -2.16
CA VAL A 635 3.04 3.32 -1.67
C VAL A 635 2.85 1.93 -2.29
N SER A 636 2.07 1.80 -3.38
CA SER A 636 1.88 0.53 -4.13
C SER A 636 3.15 0.04 -4.85
N ARG A 637 4.15 0.91 -5.01
CA ARG A 637 5.52 0.60 -5.44
C ARG A 637 6.50 1.25 -4.47
N TRP A 638 7.63 0.58 -4.24
CA TRP A 638 8.68 1.07 -3.35
C TRP A 638 10.05 0.58 -3.81
N ASN A 639 11.09 1.35 -3.45
CA ASN A 639 12.48 0.96 -3.59
C ASN A 639 13.16 1.07 -2.22
N VAL A 640 13.87 0.03 -1.80
CA VAL A 640 14.57 -0.04 -0.52
C VAL A 640 16.03 -0.40 -0.79
N ARG A 641 16.94 0.53 -0.51
CA ARG A 641 18.39 0.33 -0.56
C ARG A 641 18.90 -0.18 0.79
N ARG A 642 19.82 -1.16 0.77
CA ARG A 642 20.58 -1.64 1.94
C ARG A 642 22.01 -1.97 1.56
N THR A 643 22.98 -1.53 2.34
CA THR A 643 24.38 -1.98 2.29
C THR A 643 24.52 -3.36 2.96
N PRO A 644 25.64 -4.09 2.72
CA PRO A 644 26.00 -5.27 3.50
C PRO A 644 25.97 -5.05 5.02
N ALA A 645 26.50 -3.92 5.49
CA ALA A 645 26.60 -3.60 6.92
C ALA A 645 25.21 -3.39 7.56
N GLU A 646 24.31 -2.65 6.91
CA GLU A 646 22.92 -2.48 7.37
C GLU A 646 22.17 -3.82 7.40
N LEU A 647 22.36 -4.70 6.41
CA LEU A 647 21.75 -6.03 6.45
C LEU A 647 22.31 -6.88 7.59
N ARG A 648 23.63 -6.88 7.80
CA ARG A 648 24.31 -7.59 8.89
C ARG A 648 23.74 -7.17 10.25
N GLU A 649 23.59 -5.87 10.49
CA GLU A 649 23.02 -5.33 11.74
C GLU A 649 21.57 -5.79 11.95
N ARG A 650 20.73 -5.71 10.92
CA ARG A 650 19.32 -6.15 11.01
C ARG A 650 19.18 -7.66 11.22
N LEU A 651 20.13 -8.45 10.73
CA LEU A 651 20.20 -9.90 10.94
C LEU A 651 20.69 -10.25 12.36
N SER A 652 21.71 -9.56 12.88
CA SER A 652 22.19 -9.79 14.25
C SER A 652 21.14 -9.39 15.30
N GLN A 653 20.37 -8.32 15.07
CA GLN A 653 19.17 -7.95 15.84
C GLN A 653 18.09 -9.06 15.90
N GLN A 654 18.17 -10.08 15.03
CA GLN A 654 17.27 -11.23 14.98
C GLN A 654 17.97 -12.56 15.37
N GLY A 655 19.17 -12.51 15.95
CA GLY A 655 19.95 -13.69 16.32
C GLY A 655 20.47 -14.48 15.11
N ILE A 656 20.65 -13.82 13.97
CA ILE A 656 21.17 -14.41 12.73
C ILE A 656 22.56 -13.84 12.48
N ASP A 657 23.60 -14.56 12.90
CA ASP A 657 24.96 -14.33 12.40
C ASP A 657 25.18 -15.08 11.07
N VAL A 658 25.86 -14.40 10.15
CA VAL A 658 26.40 -14.91 8.89
C VAL A 658 27.76 -14.25 8.57
N GLY A 659 28.32 -13.45 9.48
CA GLY A 659 29.44 -12.55 9.21
C GLY A 659 29.05 -11.40 8.29
N GLU A 660 29.99 -10.91 7.48
CA GLU A 660 29.72 -9.88 6.48
C GLU A 660 28.82 -10.40 5.36
N VAL A 661 27.75 -9.68 5.02
CA VAL A 661 26.77 -10.10 4.02
C VAL A 661 27.34 -9.97 2.61
N ILE A 662 27.61 -11.11 1.97
CA ILE A 662 28.17 -11.21 0.63
C ILE A 662 27.07 -11.14 -0.44
N ASP A 663 25.96 -11.86 -0.29
CA ASP A 663 24.90 -11.95 -1.31
C ASP A 663 23.51 -12.30 -0.72
N VAL A 664 22.44 -11.97 -1.46
CA VAL A 664 21.03 -12.14 -1.06
C VAL A 664 20.26 -12.78 -2.22
N ARG A 665 20.00 -14.09 -2.14
CA ARG A 665 19.41 -14.89 -3.25
C ARG A 665 17.97 -15.28 -2.96
N VAL A 666 17.05 -14.90 -3.84
CA VAL A 666 15.70 -15.47 -3.87
C VAL A 666 15.80 -16.93 -4.30
N LEU A 667 15.33 -17.86 -3.46
CA LEU A 667 15.33 -19.29 -3.77
C LEU A 667 13.99 -19.73 -4.39
N GLU A 668 12.88 -19.25 -3.83
CA GLU A 668 11.53 -19.68 -4.19
C GLU A 668 10.54 -18.52 -4.18
N ARG A 669 9.51 -18.63 -5.02
CA ARG A 669 8.32 -17.76 -5.07
C ARG A 669 7.05 -18.60 -5.13
N ASP A 670 5.95 -18.03 -4.66
CA ASP A 670 4.61 -18.60 -4.82
C ASP A 670 3.91 -18.16 -6.12
N ALA A 671 2.67 -18.61 -6.29
CA ALA A 671 1.81 -18.28 -7.44
C ALA A 671 1.36 -16.80 -7.51
N ALA A 672 1.65 -15.99 -6.49
CA ALA A 672 1.50 -14.53 -6.52
C ALA A 672 2.86 -13.80 -6.68
N GLN A 673 3.92 -14.54 -7.02
CA GLN A 673 5.30 -14.06 -7.20
C GLN A 673 5.96 -13.49 -5.94
N ARG A 674 5.39 -13.72 -4.74
CA ARG A 674 6.01 -13.33 -3.48
C ARG A 674 7.09 -14.30 -3.08
N VAL A 675 8.19 -13.79 -2.52
CA VAL A 675 9.31 -14.62 -2.08
C VAL A 675 8.89 -15.45 -0.87
N THR A 676 9.03 -16.78 -0.97
CA THR A 676 8.71 -17.74 0.11
C THR A 676 9.95 -18.18 0.86
N ARG A 677 11.08 -18.33 0.15
CA ARG A 677 12.40 -18.63 0.70
C ARG A 677 13.48 -17.77 0.06
N LEU A 678 14.42 -17.32 0.89
CA LEU A 678 15.54 -16.46 0.50
C LEU A 678 16.79 -16.91 1.26
N GLU A 679 17.94 -16.95 0.60
CA GLU A 679 19.24 -17.23 1.20
C GLU A 679 20.03 -15.94 1.40
N ILE A 680 20.46 -15.68 2.63
CA ILE A 680 21.57 -14.77 2.92
C ILE A 680 22.86 -15.58 2.87
N ILE A 681 23.85 -15.09 2.13
CA ILE A 681 25.21 -15.63 2.08
C ILE A 681 26.13 -14.59 2.72
N GLY A 682 27.01 -15.01 3.63
CA GLY A 682 27.99 -14.15 4.27
C GLY A 682 29.30 -14.88 4.62
N SER A 683 30.27 -14.15 5.20
CA SER A 683 31.62 -14.67 5.45
C SER A 683 31.69 -15.86 6.41
N HIS A 684 30.71 -16.02 7.31
CA HIS A 684 30.64 -17.15 8.26
C HIS A 684 29.70 -18.28 7.80
N GLY A 685 29.00 -18.12 6.67
CA GLY A 685 28.15 -19.18 6.12
C GLY A 685 26.90 -18.69 5.40
N ARG A 686 25.82 -19.47 5.51
CA ARG A 686 24.55 -19.25 4.79
C ARG A 686 23.35 -19.40 5.72
N LYS A 687 22.32 -18.56 5.52
CA LYS A 687 21.03 -18.67 6.22
C LYS A 687 19.88 -18.63 5.22
N THR A 688 19.11 -19.71 5.13
CA THR A 688 17.77 -19.65 4.54
C THR A 688 16.83 -18.93 5.52
N LEU A 689 16.20 -17.85 5.06
CA LEU A 689 15.06 -17.19 5.69
C LEU A 689 13.75 -17.77 5.13
N SER A 690 12.80 -18.01 6.01
CA SER A 690 11.40 -18.28 5.65
C SER A 690 10.61 -16.98 5.49
N ARG A 691 9.50 -17.00 4.73
CA ARG A 691 8.65 -15.84 4.41
C ARG A 691 8.40 -14.86 5.57
N SER A 692 8.09 -15.38 6.75
CA SER A 692 7.79 -14.58 7.96
C SER A 692 8.99 -13.78 8.47
N GLN A 693 10.21 -14.23 8.19
CA GLN A 693 11.46 -13.57 8.59
C GLN A 693 11.91 -12.51 7.57
N ILE A 694 11.61 -12.70 6.27
CA ILE A 694 12.18 -11.88 5.18
C ILE A 694 11.90 -10.38 5.34
N ARG A 695 10.66 -10.00 5.65
CA ARG A 695 10.26 -8.57 5.79
C ARG A 695 11.03 -7.89 6.92
N THR A 696 11.14 -8.54 8.07
CA THR A 696 11.82 -8.03 9.26
C THR A 696 13.34 -7.99 9.07
N ALA A 697 13.94 -9.07 8.55
CA ALA A 697 15.36 -9.19 8.23
C ALA A 697 15.83 -8.07 7.29
N LEU A 698 15.24 -7.96 6.10
CA LEU A 698 15.68 -6.99 5.09
C LEU A 698 15.18 -5.55 5.38
N GLY A 699 14.15 -5.41 6.23
CA GLY A 699 13.47 -4.14 6.46
C GLY A 699 12.73 -3.68 5.21
N VAL A 700 11.91 -4.54 4.63
CA VAL A 700 11.14 -4.31 3.39
C VAL A 700 9.64 -4.43 3.63
N HIS A 701 8.84 -3.66 2.86
CA HIS A 701 7.42 -3.46 3.13
C HIS A 701 6.55 -4.69 2.82
N GLU A 702 6.98 -5.54 1.88
CA GLU A 702 6.31 -6.77 1.45
C GLU A 702 7.36 -7.76 0.88
N THR A 703 6.97 -9.01 0.65
CA THR A 703 7.74 -10.07 -0.02
C THR A 703 7.60 -10.10 -1.55
N LEU A 704 6.70 -9.30 -2.15
CA LEU A 704 6.59 -9.08 -3.59
C LEU A 704 7.67 -8.10 -4.09
N PHE A 705 8.92 -8.56 -4.19
CA PHE A 705 10.05 -7.77 -4.68
C PHE A 705 11.02 -8.54 -5.61
N VAL A 706 11.82 -7.78 -6.35
CA VAL A 706 13.08 -8.21 -6.97
C VAL A 706 14.26 -7.56 -6.25
N VAL A 707 15.42 -8.20 -6.27
CA VAL A 707 16.66 -7.71 -5.65
C VAL A 707 17.76 -7.54 -6.69
N ASP A 708 18.19 -6.30 -6.87
CA ASP A 708 19.32 -5.91 -7.70
C ASP A 708 20.56 -5.57 -6.84
N ARG A 709 21.74 -5.49 -7.47
CA ARG A 709 23.06 -5.41 -6.82
C ARG A 709 23.89 -4.30 -7.45
N ARG A 710 24.18 -3.24 -6.69
CA ARG A 710 25.19 -2.25 -7.06
C ARG A 710 26.55 -2.67 -6.52
N TYR A 711 27.54 -2.77 -7.40
CA TYR A 711 28.91 -3.15 -7.07
C TYR A 711 29.82 -1.93 -6.81
N ASP A 712 30.92 -2.15 -6.10
CA ASP A 712 32.06 -1.22 -6.00
C ASP A 712 33.06 -1.44 -7.15
N PRO A 713 34.05 -0.55 -7.36
CA PRO A 713 35.09 -0.74 -8.39
C PRO A 713 36.01 -1.96 -8.18
N ARG A 714 35.84 -2.72 -7.10
CA ARG A 714 36.56 -3.97 -6.80
C ARG A 714 35.67 -5.21 -7.01
N GLY A 715 34.49 -5.05 -7.62
CA GLY A 715 33.56 -6.14 -7.91
C GLY A 715 32.80 -6.69 -6.70
N ARG A 716 32.83 -5.99 -5.55
CA ARG A 716 32.11 -6.40 -4.33
C ARG A 716 30.75 -5.70 -4.29
N ILE A 717 29.73 -6.33 -3.70
CA ILE A 717 28.40 -5.72 -3.60
C ILE A 717 28.45 -4.57 -2.58
N ALA A 718 28.27 -3.34 -3.05
CA ALA A 718 28.20 -2.13 -2.24
C ALA A 718 26.79 -1.87 -1.70
N ALA A 719 25.75 -2.31 -2.42
CA ALA A 719 24.37 -2.30 -1.94
C ALA A 719 23.46 -3.28 -2.68
N PHE A 720 22.48 -3.80 -1.95
CA PHE A 720 21.29 -4.45 -2.45
C PHE A 720 20.19 -3.40 -2.66
N ILE A 721 19.45 -3.54 -3.75
CA ILE A 721 18.35 -2.64 -4.14
C ILE A 721 17.10 -3.49 -4.30
N PHE A 722 16.19 -3.41 -3.33
CA PHE A 722 14.92 -4.14 -3.31
C PHE A 722 13.83 -3.28 -3.95
N THR A 723 13.39 -3.63 -5.15
CA THR A 723 12.26 -2.96 -5.83
C THR A 723 11.03 -3.86 -5.71
N GLY A 724 9.95 -3.35 -5.11
CA GLY A 724 8.78 -4.15 -4.77
C GLY A 724 7.44 -3.45 -4.93
N ARG A 725 6.38 -4.22 -4.69
CA ARG A 725 4.98 -3.77 -4.75
C ARG A 725 4.20 -4.20 -3.51
N GLY A 726 3.12 -3.48 -3.23
CA GLY A 726 2.23 -3.78 -2.10
C GLY A 726 2.80 -3.39 -0.74
N TRP A 727 1.93 -3.36 0.27
CA TRP A 727 2.22 -2.95 1.63
C TRP A 727 1.26 -3.65 2.60
N GLY A 728 1.81 -4.28 3.63
CA GLY A 728 1.06 -5.08 4.60
C GLY A 728 1.38 -6.57 4.48
N HIS A 729 0.36 -7.42 4.42
CA HIS A 729 0.49 -8.88 4.41
C HIS A 729 -0.18 -9.58 3.21
N GLY A 730 -0.78 -8.82 2.27
CA GLY A 730 -1.27 -9.33 0.99
C GLY A 730 -2.60 -10.09 1.00
N VAL A 731 -3.11 -10.54 2.15
CA VAL A 731 -4.30 -11.42 2.25
C VAL A 731 -5.59 -10.60 2.44
N GLY A 732 -6.71 -11.08 1.88
CA GLY A 732 -8.05 -10.52 2.11
C GLY A 732 -8.31 -9.20 1.39
N LEU A 733 -9.11 -8.32 1.99
CA LEU A 733 -9.52 -7.05 1.38
C LEU A 733 -8.31 -6.14 1.13
N CYS A 734 -8.03 -5.83 -0.14
CA CYS A 734 -7.05 -4.81 -0.49
C CYS A 734 -7.70 -3.43 -0.32
N GLN A 735 -7.26 -2.64 0.66
CA GLN A 735 -7.93 -1.38 1.03
C GLN A 735 -7.93 -0.37 -0.12
N MET A 736 -6.77 -0.19 -0.76
CA MET A 736 -6.64 0.67 -1.94
C MET A 736 -7.23 0.07 -3.23
N GLY A 737 -7.45 -1.25 -3.26
CA GLY A 737 -8.13 -1.93 -4.35
C GLY A 737 -9.66 -1.84 -4.24
N ALA A 738 -10.19 -1.83 -3.01
CA ALA A 738 -11.59 -1.51 -2.71
C ALA A 738 -11.92 -0.06 -3.10
N TYR A 739 -11.02 0.89 -2.84
CA TYR A 739 -11.15 2.26 -3.37
C TYR A 739 -11.21 2.27 -4.90
N GLY A 740 -10.30 1.55 -5.58
CA GLY A 740 -10.33 1.39 -7.03
C GLY A 740 -11.64 0.80 -7.56
N LEU A 741 -12.13 -0.30 -6.96
CA LEU A 741 -13.43 -0.91 -7.30
C LEU A 741 -14.61 0.06 -7.13
N ALA A 742 -14.62 0.87 -6.07
CA ALA A 742 -15.69 1.85 -5.84
C ALA A 742 -15.67 2.98 -6.90
N LEU A 743 -14.49 3.40 -7.37
CA LEU A 743 -14.36 4.33 -8.50
C LEU A 743 -14.78 3.69 -9.83
N GLU A 744 -14.59 2.38 -10.00
CA GLU A 744 -15.12 1.59 -11.13
C GLU A 744 -16.63 1.29 -11.00
N GLY A 745 -17.30 1.77 -9.95
CA GLY A 745 -18.75 1.71 -9.74
C GLY A 745 -19.26 0.47 -9.01
N ALA A 746 -18.39 -0.35 -8.41
CA ALA A 746 -18.78 -1.54 -7.65
C ALA A 746 -19.41 -1.17 -6.29
N SER A 747 -20.45 -1.91 -5.87
CA SER A 747 -21.03 -1.74 -4.53
C SER A 747 -20.12 -2.36 -3.45
N PHE A 748 -20.34 -1.98 -2.19
CA PHE A 748 -19.64 -2.60 -1.07
C PHE A 748 -19.81 -4.13 -1.02
N SER A 749 -20.95 -4.65 -1.51
CA SER A 749 -21.22 -6.09 -1.66
C SER A 749 -20.21 -6.75 -2.58
N ASP A 750 -19.95 -6.12 -3.72
CA ASP A 750 -19.18 -6.71 -4.82
C ASP A 750 -17.69 -6.60 -4.53
N ILE A 751 -17.29 -5.51 -3.87
CA ILE A 751 -15.98 -5.35 -3.25
C ILE A 751 -15.68 -6.49 -2.27
N LEU A 752 -16.58 -6.77 -1.32
CA LEU A 752 -16.40 -7.84 -0.34
C LEU A 752 -16.34 -9.22 -1.01
N LYS A 753 -17.23 -9.50 -1.96
CA LYS A 753 -17.25 -10.77 -2.73
C LYS A 753 -16.02 -10.95 -3.64
N THR A 754 -15.42 -9.87 -4.10
CA THR A 754 -14.16 -9.91 -4.88
C THR A 754 -13.00 -10.39 -4.02
N TYR A 755 -12.89 -9.92 -2.77
CA TYR A 755 -11.75 -10.23 -1.89
C TYR A 755 -11.96 -11.42 -0.94
N TYR A 756 -13.21 -11.85 -0.72
CA TYR A 756 -13.55 -12.97 0.15
C TYR A 756 -14.36 -14.02 -0.63
N THR A 757 -13.77 -15.19 -0.86
CA THR A 757 -14.33 -16.21 -1.77
C THR A 757 -15.47 -17.01 -1.13
N GLY A 758 -16.60 -17.15 -1.85
CA GLY A 758 -17.71 -18.02 -1.44
C GLY A 758 -18.52 -17.54 -0.23
N VAL A 759 -18.40 -16.27 0.14
CA VAL A 759 -19.03 -15.70 1.34
C VAL A 759 -20.46 -15.20 1.09
N LYS A 760 -21.19 -15.02 2.18
CA LYS A 760 -22.44 -14.26 2.25
C LYS A 760 -22.22 -12.97 3.07
N ILE A 761 -23.11 -12.00 2.90
CA ILE A 761 -23.20 -10.82 3.76
C ILE A 761 -24.50 -10.96 4.55
N THR A 762 -24.42 -10.84 5.86
CA THR A 762 -25.52 -11.15 6.79
C THR A 762 -25.62 -10.09 7.88
N ARG A 763 -26.84 -9.75 8.27
CA ARG A 763 -27.14 -8.90 9.42
C ARG A 763 -27.11 -9.74 10.70
N ILE A 764 -26.45 -9.25 11.76
CA ILE A 764 -26.43 -9.86 13.10
C ILE A 764 -27.17 -9.04 14.18
N TYR A 765 -27.55 -7.80 13.86
CA TYR A 765 -28.46 -6.90 14.61
C TYR A 765 -28.86 -5.72 13.72
#